data_AF-A0AA37SK25-F1
#
_entry.id   AF-A0AA37SK25-F1
#
_cell.length_a   1.000
_cell.length_b   1.000
_cell.length_c   1.000
_cell.angle_alpha   90.00
_cell.angle_beta   90.00
_cell.angle_gamma   90.00
#
_symmetry.space_group_name_H-M   'P 1'
#
loop_
_entity.id
_entity.type
_entity.pdbx_description
1 polymer ?
#
loop_
_entity_poly.entity_id
_entity_poly.type
_entity_poly.pdbx_seq_one_letter_code
_entity_poly.pdbx_strand_id
1 'polypeptide(L)'
;MVSATYAQTLSKFEFFQIDPKATAQHRNAAPIDRALMYKLDKNFTRSSRSNKEHMNLVVPTFEGSKSLILKKVKILSDNFRVTTETGDVFTEGENYVFYQGYIEGNEAKSIAAVSMRGEEIDVLISDQTGDFQINRFDKTHYVGFYNNELKEQQEFICSTNGIKENQNVVPKVGTNRAPSSDCVDIYFEVDYSAYSKKGKNLSATTDWVVNLFNQVSLQYNRVGISIKISEIMIHTSSDPYVGFSGSENVLYEFKRVRSISGFNGRLAHLLSGRSLGGGVAWLNALCSTYNNYAVSGNLNGGVVAYPNYSWNVMVIAHEMGHNFGSPHTQDCSWNGNYTAIDGCVTTPGSCGQPPVPEDGGTIMSYCHLNAVGVNLSKGFGPQPGELIYNKFINADCILSQDCSDVPPINDECLTAIELFPSISCIEWTYDNVYSTATSNLGAFSCDATANPKDVWFKVTIPTSGKVNIETSTINGGLDDLVIETYTGDCFGLTLWECDDNSGAGNQALLNIDDISKAGQEIYIRVADVGSNDSGEFSICAYTEETPCNYALTDSLLSFYNATNGDSWTNKQGWEDGLNSGDCDYCQWYGIICNNKAEIIGINLSNNNLSGYLYSSIDTFFKLQTINLSNNSISGGLPTEIENLTSLQTLDISHNNFNDTLPDALRNMRGLKHLDVSNNQFYGTTPLYFGFYLSNLNYLDFSSNNLSGCFDSSLSNYCSINFFSMSGNPLMPYSGDVSLMCSDGFGVDSDGDSHCANVTDCNDNEADSFDGNPEICDGIDNDCNGIVDDGYLGLQNVYLGLSTDWMDENNWSLGHIPLPCEEVMIGMDESIREVIIPPNTYGIIVKGIKVGSNGTFTVGVNASLELSSTGVIVNHGTLNAYGYIYCNKTDKSIPYAIRNYGDIYIVDGGFSFNNQTGSVIINELGGYIQNKGDLSMYMHEPDPNLNAGIVNYGIIENHRGINIYGEFQIGPLVLKANSTFTTKATGQYDRINISN
;
A
#
# COMPACT_ATOMS: atom_id res chain seq x y z
N MET A 1 14.94 -35.19 3.57
CA MET A 1 14.68 -35.63 4.98
C MET A 1 15.04 -37.12 5.08
N VAL A 2 14.75 -37.86 6.15
CA VAL A 2 14.98 -39.33 6.17
C VAL A 2 13.81 -40.04 5.48
N SER A 3 14.01 -41.20 4.86
CA SER A 3 12.91 -41.98 4.26
C SER A 3 12.14 -42.83 5.27
N ALA A 4 10.84 -43.06 5.05
CA ALA A 4 10.00 -43.91 5.91
C ALA A 4 10.47 -45.37 5.98
N THR A 5 11.25 -45.84 5.01
CA THR A 5 11.78 -47.21 4.96
C THR A 5 13.13 -47.31 5.66
N TYR A 6 13.99 -46.29 5.53
CA TYR A 6 15.20 -46.19 6.35
C TYR A 6 14.84 -45.97 7.83
N ALA A 7 13.77 -45.22 8.11
CA ALA A 7 13.19 -45.04 9.44
C ALA A 7 12.88 -46.36 10.16
N GLN A 8 12.39 -47.38 9.43
CA GLN A 8 12.12 -48.71 9.97
C GLN A 8 13.39 -49.50 10.32
N THR A 9 14.53 -49.16 9.72
CA THR A 9 15.83 -49.79 10.03
C THR A 9 16.55 -49.13 11.21
N LEU A 10 16.14 -47.92 11.59
CA LEU A 10 16.71 -47.20 12.72
C LEU A 10 16.33 -47.89 14.04
N SER A 11 17.31 -48.06 14.91
CA SER A 11 17.03 -48.50 16.29
C SER A 11 16.13 -47.49 16.98
N LYS A 12 15.01 -47.96 17.55
CA LYS A 12 14.08 -47.14 18.31
C LYS A 12 14.68 -46.81 19.67
N PHE A 13 14.61 -45.53 20.03
CA PHE A 13 15.13 -44.99 21.27
C PHE A 13 14.00 -44.50 22.16
N GLU A 14 13.94 -44.97 23.40
CA GLU A 14 12.94 -44.56 24.39
C GLU A 14 13.64 -43.85 25.55
N PHE A 15 13.73 -42.51 25.48
CA PHE A 15 14.39 -41.73 26.54
C PHE A 15 13.45 -41.37 27.68
N PHE A 16 12.16 -41.19 27.37
CA PHE A 16 11.17 -40.66 28.29
C PHE A 16 10.29 -41.79 28.82
N GLN A 17 10.35 -42.02 30.13
CA GLN A 17 9.46 -42.95 30.83
C GLN A 17 8.45 -42.16 31.65
N ILE A 18 7.15 -42.37 31.41
CA ILE A 18 6.09 -41.72 32.19
C ILE A 18 6.22 -42.13 33.66
N ASP A 19 6.22 -41.18 34.58
CA ASP A 19 6.04 -41.39 36.02
C ASP A 19 4.55 -41.23 36.37
N PRO A 20 3.79 -42.32 36.58
CA PRO A 20 2.35 -42.23 36.80
C PRO A 20 1.99 -41.54 38.12
N LYS A 21 2.88 -41.61 39.13
CA LYS A 21 2.64 -40.98 40.44
C LYS A 21 2.80 -39.47 40.34
N ALA A 22 3.90 -39.01 39.73
CA ALA A 22 4.13 -37.59 39.50
C ALA A 22 3.04 -37.01 38.57
N THR A 23 2.68 -37.74 37.51
CA THR A 23 1.60 -37.35 36.58
C THR A 23 0.25 -37.20 37.30
N ALA A 24 -0.10 -38.14 38.19
CA ALA A 24 -1.33 -38.06 38.98
C ALA A 24 -1.32 -36.89 39.98
N GLN A 25 -0.17 -36.55 40.55
CA GLN A 25 0.00 -35.42 41.47
C GLN A 25 -0.07 -34.06 40.76
N HIS A 26 0.34 -34.00 39.49
CA HIS A 26 0.36 -32.77 38.69
C HIS A 26 -0.83 -32.61 37.73
N ARG A 27 -1.79 -33.54 37.74
CA ARG A 27 -3.06 -33.39 37.01
C ARG A 27 -3.77 -32.13 37.52
N ASN A 28 -3.90 -31.10 36.68
CA ASN A 28 -4.42 -29.75 36.98
C ASN A 28 -3.49 -28.81 37.79
N ALA A 29 -2.17 -28.98 37.76
CA ALA A 29 -1.25 -28.02 38.38
C ALA A 29 -1.32 -26.65 37.66
N ALA A 30 -1.50 -25.54 38.39
CA ALA A 30 -1.44 -24.21 37.75
C ALA A 30 -0.03 -23.99 37.14
N PRO A 31 0.10 -23.72 35.82
CA PRO A 31 -0.90 -23.25 34.86
C PRO A 31 -1.31 -24.24 33.73
N ILE A 32 -1.12 -25.56 33.88
CA ILE A 32 -1.45 -26.55 32.84
C ILE A 32 -2.68 -27.39 33.25
N ASP A 33 -3.63 -27.58 32.34
CA ASP A 33 -4.79 -28.45 32.51
C ASP A 33 -4.37 -29.93 32.50
N ARG A 34 -3.73 -30.40 31.42
CA ARG A 34 -3.21 -31.78 31.34
C ARG A 34 -1.72 -31.80 30.99
N ALA A 35 -0.94 -32.52 31.82
CA ALA A 35 0.48 -32.75 31.62
C ALA A 35 0.87 -34.21 31.89
N LEU A 36 1.92 -34.70 31.22
CA LEU A 36 2.61 -35.95 31.50
C LEU A 36 3.95 -35.65 32.17
N MET A 37 4.26 -36.35 33.26
CA MET A 37 5.55 -36.24 33.94
C MET A 37 6.44 -37.40 33.53
N TYR A 38 7.68 -37.12 33.15
CA TYR A 38 8.64 -38.12 32.68
C TYR A 38 9.89 -38.16 33.54
N LYS A 39 10.49 -39.35 33.62
CA LYS A 39 11.87 -39.57 34.03
C LYS A 39 12.69 -39.93 32.80
N LEU A 40 13.91 -39.40 32.76
CA LEU A 40 14.87 -39.71 31.70
C LEU A 40 15.60 -41.02 32.04
N ASP A 41 15.67 -41.96 31.11
CA ASP A 41 16.49 -43.17 31.29
C ASP A 41 17.98 -42.82 31.20
N LYS A 42 18.62 -42.72 32.37
CA LYS A 42 20.04 -42.35 32.50
C LYS A 42 21.02 -43.38 31.95
N ASN A 43 20.60 -44.62 31.70
CA ASN A 43 21.47 -45.62 31.09
C ASN A 43 21.60 -45.40 29.58
N PHE A 44 20.62 -44.71 28.97
CA PHE A 44 20.56 -44.47 27.54
C PHE A 44 21.26 -43.16 27.11
N THR A 45 21.48 -42.25 28.06
CA THR A 45 21.96 -40.88 27.81
C THR A 45 23.48 -40.76 27.64
N ARG A 46 24.29 -41.74 28.05
CA ARG A 46 25.77 -41.64 27.95
C ARG A 46 26.36 -42.31 26.70
N SER A 47 25.76 -43.38 26.19
CA SER A 47 26.26 -44.14 25.03
C SER A 47 25.64 -43.71 23.68
N SER A 48 24.51 -43.00 23.69
CA SER A 48 23.71 -42.70 22.49
C SER A 48 23.87 -41.27 21.97
N ARG A 49 24.61 -40.41 22.70
CA ARG A 49 24.53 -38.94 22.57
C ARG A 49 25.48 -38.26 21.60
N SER A 50 26.37 -38.95 20.91
CA SER A 50 27.33 -38.26 20.03
C SER A 50 27.53 -38.99 18.71
N ASN A 51 27.23 -38.30 17.61
CA ASN A 51 27.52 -38.66 16.21
C ASN A 51 26.59 -39.61 15.47
N LYS A 52 25.33 -39.78 15.90
CA LYS A 52 24.34 -40.35 14.97
C LYS A 52 23.83 -39.26 14.05
N GLU A 53 23.97 -39.48 12.76
CA GLU A 53 23.40 -38.60 11.74
C GLU A 53 21.87 -38.68 11.72
N HIS A 54 21.32 -39.84 12.09
CA HIS A 54 19.89 -40.12 12.12
C HIS A 54 19.45 -40.82 13.40
N MET A 55 18.25 -40.52 13.88
CA MET A 55 17.67 -41.06 15.12
C MET A 55 16.18 -41.36 14.96
N ASN A 56 15.72 -42.48 15.54
CA ASN A 56 14.29 -42.77 15.71
C ASN A 56 13.96 -42.68 17.21
N LEU A 57 13.38 -41.56 17.65
CA LEU A 57 13.05 -41.28 19.06
C LEU A 57 11.57 -41.54 19.32
N VAL A 58 11.26 -42.47 20.20
CA VAL A 58 9.89 -42.78 20.63
C VAL A 58 9.53 -41.93 21.86
N VAL A 59 8.47 -41.16 21.72
CA VAL A 59 7.98 -40.23 22.75
C VAL A 59 6.56 -40.62 23.17
N PRO A 60 6.33 -41.01 24.44
CA PRO A 60 4.98 -41.24 24.94
C PRO A 60 4.20 -39.92 25.05
N THR A 61 3.03 -39.84 24.41
CA THR A 61 2.09 -38.70 24.46
C THR A 61 0.72 -39.14 25.01
N PHE A 62 -0.28 -38.25 25.07
CA PHE A 62 -1.60 -38.59 25.61
C PHE A 62 -2.37 -39.59 24.73
N GLU A 63 -2.14 -39.54 23.43
CA GLU A 63 -2.78 -40.38 22.40
C GLU A 63 -2.07 -41.72 22.20
N GLY A 64 -0.89 -41.89 22.81
CA GLY A 64 0.00 -43.03 22.61
C GLY A 64 1.43 -42.59 22.33
N SER A 65 2.30 -43.53 21.98
CA SER A 65 3.70 -43.21 21.64
C SER A 65 3.81 -42.72 20.20
N LYS A 66 4.49 -41.58 19.99
CA LYS A 66 4.87 -41.05 18.67
C LYS A 66 6.32 -41.42 18.36
N SER A 67 6.58 -42.02 17.19
CA SER A 67 7.94 -42.36 16.73
C SER A 67 8.46 -41.21 15.87
N LEU A 68 9.53 -40.53 16.31
CA LEU A 68 10.08 -39.35 15.64
C LEU A 68 11.30 -39.75 14.81
N ILE A 69 11.25 -39.50 13.51
CA ILE A 69 12.37 -39.72 12.61
C ILE A 69 13.12 -38.42 12.45
N LEU A 70 14.40 -38.42 12.83
CA LEU A 70 15.17 -37.23 13.10
C LEU A 70 16.51 -37.28 12.35
N LYS A 71 16.87 -36.18 11.67
CA LYS A 71 18.19 -35.93 11.07
C LYS A 71 18.92 -34.86 11.87
N LYS A 72 20.22 -35.06 12.08
CA LYS A 72 21.09 -34.09 12.75
C LYS A 72 21.21 -32.83 11.89
N VAL A 73 21.13 -31.65 12.50
CA VAL A 73 21.22 -30.36 11.81
C VAL A 73 22.24 -29.43 12.47
N LYS A 74 22.79 -28.50 11.69
CA LYS A 74 23.72 -27.47 12.16
C LYS A 74 23.05 -26.10 12.07
N ILE A 75 22.66 -25.57 13.23
CA ILE A 75 21.96 -24.28 13.35
C ILE A 75 22.84 -23.15 13.92
N LEU A 76 24.08 -23.46 14.26
CA LEU A 76 25.06 -22.50 14.75
C LEU A 76 26.10 -22.26 13.64
N SER A 77 26.48 -21.01 13.42
CA SER A 77 27.53 -20.67 12.46
C SER A 77 28.90 -21.16 12.97
N ASP A 78 29.88 -21.23 12.07
CA ASP A 78 31.25 -21.61 12.44
C ASP A 78 31.95 -20.60 13.37
N ASN A 79 31.51 -19.33 13.32
CA ASN A 79 32.00 -18.25 14.17
C ASN A 79 31.06 -17.93 15.35
N PHE A 80 30.15 -18.85 15.68
CA PHE A 80 29.18 -18.67 16.75
C PHE A 80 29.85 -18.31 18.08
N ARG A 81 29.34 -17.26 18.73
CA ARG A 81 29.80 -16.81 20.04
C ARG A 81 28.66 -16.28 20.90
N VAL A 82 28.84 -16.37 22.20
CA VAL A 82 27.97 -15.69 23.18
C VAL A 82 28.74 -14.54 23.77
N THR A 83 28.13 -13.35 23.82
CA THR A 83 28.75 -12.13 24.34
C THR A 83 27.90 -11.46 25.40
N THR A 84 28.50 -10.60 26.21
CA THR A 84 27.81 -9.68 27.12
C THR A 84 28.09 -8.23 26.75
N GLU A 85 27.35 -7.29 27.34
CA GLU A 85 27.55 -5.86 27.12
C GLU A 85 28.95 -5.35 27.51
N THR A 86 29.66 -6.09 28.36
CA THR A 86 31.05 -5.82 28.78
C THR A 86 32.10 -6.32 27.78
N GLY A 87 31.69 -7.05 26.74
CA GLY A 87 32.58 -7.65 25.75
C GLY A 87 33.17 -9.00 26.16
N ASP A 88 32.66 -9.63 27.22
CA ASP A 88 33.08 -10.98 27.62
C ASP A 88 32.57 -11.98 26.57
N VAL A 89 33.45 -12.87 26.09
CA VAL A 89 33.13 -13.87 25.07
C VAL A 89 33.12 -15.27 25.69
N PHE A 90 32.03 -16.01 25.48
CA PHE A 90 31.87 -17.39 25.91
C PHE A 90 31.66 -18.29 24.68
N THR A 91 32.49 -19.31 24.54
CA THR A 91 32.35 -20.33 23.49
C THR A 91 31.75 -21.60 24.10
N GLU A 92 30.44 -21.81 23.91
CA GLU A 92 29.73 -23.00 24.42
C GLU A 92 29.32 -24.00 23.31
N GLY A 93 29.61 -23.70 22.03
CA GLY A 93 29.05 -24.41 20.87
C GLY A 93 29.34 -25.90 20.77
N GLU A 94 30.43 -26.40 21.36
CA GLU A 94 30.87 -27.80 21.21
C GLU A 94 30.01 -28.85 21.93
N ASN A 95 29.02 -28.44 22.74
CA ASN A 95 28.21 -29.36 23.55
C ASN A 95 26.75 -29.52 23.10
N TYR A 96 26.34 -28.87 22.01
CA TYR A 96 24.97 -28.93 21.52
C TYR A 96 24.80 -29.92 20.37
N VAL A 97 23.71 -30.67 20.38
CA VAL A 97 23.29 -31.51 19.26
C VAL A 97 21.83 -31.22 18.95
N PHE A 98 21.57 -30.85 17.70
CA PHE A 98 20.24 -30.50 17.22
C PHE A 98 19.79 -31.53 16.20
N TYR A 99 18.52 -31.94 16.31
CA TYR A 99 17.85 -32.76 15.33
C TYR A 99 16.54 -32.13 14.91
N GLN A 100 16.18 -32.36 13.65
CA GLN A 100 14.92 -31.96 13.05
C GLN A 100 14.34 -33.12 12.24
N GLY A 101 13.01 -33.18 12.11
CA GLY A 101 12.35 -34.23 11.36
C GLY A 101 10.84 -34.25 11.57
N TYR A 102 10.24 -35.43 11.68
CA TYR A 102 8.79 -35.63 11.64
C TYR A 102 8.35 -36.91 12.41
N ILE A 103 7.04 -37.18 12.48
CA ILE A 103 6.47 -38.42 13.03
C ILE A 103 6.38 -39.51 11.94
N GLU A 104 6.92 -40.69 12.21
CA GLU A 104 6.83 -41.89 11.34
C GLU A 104 5.37 -42.17 10.94
N GLY A 105 5.08 -42.18 9.63
CA GLY A 105 3.74 -42.37 9.08
C GLY A 105 2.85 -41.14 9.06
N ASN A 106 3.39 -39.94 9.36
CA ASN A 106 2.68 -38.67 9.27
C ASN A 106 3.59 -37.52 8.75
N GLU A 107 4.42 -37.83 7.77
CA GLU A 107 5.55 -37.02 7.31
C GLU A 107 5.13 -35.63 6.80
N ALA A 108 4.10 -35.56 5.95
CA ALA A 108 3.66 -34.31 5.34
C ALA A 108 2.89 -33.38 6.28
N LYS A 109 2.41 -33.88 7.42
CA LYS A 109 1.56 -33.13 8.35
C LYS A 109 2.14 -33.09 9.76
N SER A 110 3.42 -33.41 9.93
CA SER A 110 4.07 -33.32 11.22
C SER A 110 5.49 -32.80 11.13
N ILE A 111 5.93 -32.20 12.23
CA ILE A 111 7.29 -31.76 12.42
C ILE A 111 7.76 -32.13 13.82
N ALA A 112 9.05 -32.33 13.97
CA ALA A 112 9.71 -32.61 15.23
C ALA A 112 11.06 -31.91 15.30
N ALA A 113 11.36 -31.31 16.44
CA ALA A 113 12.66 -30.73 16.73
C ALA A 113 13.13 -31.23 18.10
N VAL A 114 14.38 -31.68 18.17
CA VAL A 114 15.01 -32.16 19.41
C VAL A 114 16.33 -31.44 19.60
N SER A 115 16.47 -30.77 20.73
CA SER A 115 17.71 -30.14 21.15
C SER A 115 18.29 -30.89 22.34
N MET A 116 19.59 -31.14 22.33
CA MET A 116 20.28 -31.84 23.42
C MET A 116 21.54 -31.08 23.82
N ARG A 117 21.74 -30.95 25.14
CA ARG A 117 22.98 -30.45 25.74
C ARG A 117 23.29 -31.20 27.03
N GLY A 118 24.44 -31.87 27.10
CA GLY A 118 24.83 -32.58 28.32
C GLY A 118 23.79 -33.62 28.73
N GLU A 119 23.10 -33.42 29.87
CA GLU A 119 21.97 -34.26 30.35
C GLU A 119 20.58 -33.80 29.90
N GLU A 120 20.49 -32.61 29.32
CA GLU A 120 19.24 -31.92 28.98
C GLU A 120 18.76 -32.30 27.58
N ILE A 121 17.43 -32.40 27.44
CA ILE A 121 16.75 -32.71 26.19
C ILE A 121 15.43 -31.94 26.13
N ASP A 122 15.24 -31.20 25.05
CA ASP A 122 14.00 -30.48 24.78
C ASP A 122 13.42 -30.99 23.46
N VAL A 123 12.11 -31.21 23.45
CA VAL A 123 11.41 -31.83 22.31
C VAL A 123 10.20 -30.97 21.96
N LEU A 124 10.06 -30.66 20.68
CA LEU A 124 8.82 -30.17 20.06
C LEU A 124 8.34 -31.23 19.07
N ILE A 125 7.04 -31.53 19.12
CA ILE A 125 6.32 -32.34 18.14
C ILE A 125 5.07 -31.54 17.77
N SER A 126 4.83 -31.31 16.49
CA SER A 126 3.60 -30.67 16.02
C SER A 126 2.99 -31.50 14.90
N ASP A 127 1.68 -31.73 14.97
CA ASP A 127 0.87 -32.41 13.97
C ASP A 127 -0.60 -31.95 14.08
N GLN A 128 -1.54 -32.69 13.49
CA GLN A 128 -2.98 -32.41 13.59
C GLN A 128 -3.55 -32.43 15.02
N THR A 129 -2.86 -33.05 15.99
CA THR A 129 -3.28 -33.07 17.40
C THR A 129 -2.85 -31.81 18.16
N GLY A 130 -1.98 -31.00 17.55
CA GLY A 130 -1.47 -29.74 18.09
C GLY A 130 0.02 -29.80 18.42
N ASP A 131 0.52 -28.73 19.04
CA ASP A 131 1.93 -28.58 19.39
C ASP A 131 2.21 -29.19 20.78
N PHE A 132 2.82 -30.37 20.81
CA PHE A 132 3.28 -31.07 22.01
C PHE A 132 4.74 -30.74 22.30
N GLN A 133 5.04 -30.36 23.54
CA GLN A 133 6.41 -30.04 23.95
C GLN A 133 6.81 -30.82 25.20
N ILE A 134 8.08 -31.21 25.31
CA ILE A 134 8.66 -31.80 26.52
C ILE A 134 9.87 -30.97 26.95
N ASN A 135 9.84 -30.50 28.19
CA ASN A 135 10.87 -29.64 28.75
C ASN A 135 11.23 -30.05 30.18
N ARG A 136 12.39 -29.62 30.65
CA ARG A 136 12.84 -29.90 32.02
C ARG A 136 11.91 -29.20 33.03
N PHE A 137 11.37 -29.98 33.97
CA PHE A 137 10.50 -29.46 35.04
C PHE A 137 11.27 -29.20 36.33
N ASP A 138 12.06 -30.19 36.76
CA ASP A 138 12.89 -30.08 37.96
C ASP A 138 14.23 -30.83 37.76
N LYS A 139 14.97 -31.06 38.85
CA LYS A 139 16.26 -31.77 38.79
C LYS A 139 16.14 -33.22 38.31
N THR A 140 14.95 -33.80 38.36
CA THR A 140 14.66 -35.23 38.22
C THR A 140 13.56 -35.56 37.22
N HIS A 141 12.69 -34.61 36.88
CA HIS A 141 11.55 -34.81 35.98
C HIS A 141 11.54 -33.85 34.79
N TYR A 142 10.96 -34.35 33.71
CA TYR A 142 10.49 -33.57 32.57
C TYR A 142 8.97 -33.51 32.58
N VAL A 143 8.42 -32.52 31.92
CA VAL A 143 6.99 -32.32 31.77
C VAL A 143 6.66 -32.17 30.30
N GLY A 144 5.63 -32.87 29.83
CA GLY A 144 5.13 -32.75 28.47
C GLY A 144 3.63 -32.46 28.42
N PHE A 145 3.26 -31.55 27.53
CA PHE A 145 1.90 -31.04 27.41
C PHE A 145 1.68 -30.42 26.02
N TYR A 146 0.42 -30.33 25.59
CA TYR A 146 0.05 -29.58 24.39
C TYR A 146 -0.09 -28.09 24.72
N ASN A 147 0.25 -27.21 23.77
CA ASN A 147 0.19 -25.76 23.98
C ASN A 147 -1.21 -25.27 24.39
N ASN A 148 -2.28 -25.87 23.86
CA ASN A 148 -3.66 -25.55 24.20
C ASN A 148 -4.08 -26.00 25.62
N GLU A 149 -3.24 -26.73 26.35
CA GLU A 149 -3.47 -27.12 27.75
C GLU A 149 -3.00 -26.04 28.75
N LEU A 150 -2.43 -24.93 28.28
CA LEU A 150 -2.06 -23.81 29.13
C LEU A 150 -3.29 -22.94 29.45
N LYS A 151 -3.54 -22.75 30.75
CA LYS A 151 -4.70 -22.00 31.27
C LYS A 151 -4.63 -20.49 30.99
N GLU A 152 -3.44 -19.95 30.80
CA GLU A 152 -3.22 -18.55 30.42
C GLU A 152 -2.91 -18.48 28.92
N GLN A 153 -3.87 -18.00 28.14
CA GLN A 153 -3.61 -17.57 26.77
C GLN A 153 -2.87 -16.22 26.83
N GLN A 154 -1.67 -16.17 26.26
CA GLN A 154 -0.88 -14.94 26.19
C GLN A 154 -1.41 -14.12 25.02
N GLU A 155 -1.76 -12.85 25.25
CA GLU A 155 -2.10 -11.93 24.16
C GLU A 155 -0.84 -11.60 23.34
N PHE A 156 -0.95 -11.71 22.01
CA PHE A 156 0.05 -11.22 21.06
C PHE A 156 -0.59 -10.21 20.12
N ILE A 157 -0.11 -8.97 20.22
CA ILE A 157 -0.35 -7.89 19.29
C ILE A 157 0.95 -7.74 18.48
N CYS A 158 0.87 -8.04 17.19
CA CYS A 158 1.97 -7.81 16.25
C CYS A 158 1.70 -6.53 15.45
N SER A 159 2.78 -5.89 15.04
CA SER A 159 2.77 -4.69 14.20
C SER A 159 3.95 -4.76 13.23
N THR A 160 3.87 -4.05 12.11
CA THR A 160 5.00 -3.91 11.18
C THR A 160 5.34 -2.43 11.06
N ASN A 161 6.60 -2.05 11.27
CA ASN A 161 7.04 -0.69 11.02
C ASN A 161 7.40 -0.54 9.54
N GLY A 162 6.75 0.43 8.89
CA GLY A 162 7.00 0.71 7.48
C GLY A 162 8.44 1.19 7.27
N ILE A 163 9.25 0.37 6.61
CA ILE A 163 9.60 0.80 5.27
C ILE A 163 8.43 0.33 4.42
N LYS A 164 7.63 1.26 3.89
CA LYS A 164 6.97 0.99 2.63
C LYS A 164 8.04 1.14 1.53
N GLU A 165 9.12 0.38 1.64
CA GLU A 165 9.98 0.16 0.48
C GLU A 165 9.20 -0.82 -0.37
N ASN A 166 8.63 -0.29 -1.45
CA ASN A 166 8.60 -0.94 -2.72
C ASN A 166 8.20 -2.42 -2.64
N GLN A 167 6.93 -2.74 -2.95
CA GLN A 167 6.52 -4.06 -3.50
C GLN A 167 7.17 -4.32 -4.88
N ASN A 168 8.39 -3.84 -5.02
CA ASN A 168 9.01 -3.34 -6.19
C ASN A 168 10.51 -3.70 -6.17
N VAL A 169 10.84 -4.85 -5.57
CA VAL A 169 11.92 -5.64 -6.16
C VAL A 169 11.37 -6.15 -7.49
N VAL A 170 11.72 -5.38 -8.52
CA VAL A 170 11.94 -5.89 -9.88
C VAL A 170 12.66 -7.23 -9.67
N PRO A 171 12.24 -8.38 -10.21
CA PRO A 171 13.26 -9.36 -10.54
C PRO A 171 14.24 -8.57 -11.38
N LYS A 172 15.42 -8.25 -10.84
CA LYS A 172 16.49 -7.66 -11.66
C LYS A 172 16.45 -8.48 -12.94
N VAL A 173 16.28 -7.82 -14.09
CA VAL A 173 16.68 -8.43 -15.35
C VAL A 173 18.19 -8.58 -15.22
N GLY A 174 18.57 -9.69 -14.62
CA GLY A 174 19.88 -10.02 -14.13
C GLY A 174 19.85 -11.52 -14.16
N THR A 175 20.29 -12.06 -15.29
CA THR A 175 20.76 -13.45 -15.49
C THR A 175 20.20 -14.44 -14.49
N ASN A 176 19.26 -15.29 -14.92
CA ASN A 176 18.86 -16.56 -14.29
C ASN A 176 19.91 -17.01 -13.25
N ARG A 177 19.68 -16.67 -11.98
CA ARG A 177 20.54 -17.09 -10.87
C ARG A 177 19.79 -18.17 -10.10
N ALA A 178 20.44 -19.31 -9.97
CA ALA A 178 19.97 -20.50 -9.27
C ALA A 178 19.54 -20.22 -7.81
N PRO A 179 18.76 -21.13 -7.19
CA PRO A 179 18.57 -21.18 -5.74
C PRO A 179 19.91 -21.06 -5.02
N SER A 180 20.03 -20.05 -4.17
CA SER A 180 21.29 -19.81 -3.46
C SER A 180 21.52 -20.85 -2.38
N SER A 181 22.71 -21.43 -2.35
CA SER A 181 23.25 -22.20 -1.22
C SER A 181 23.56 -21.35 0.01
N ASP A 182 23.18 -20.06 0.08
CA ASP A 182 23.50 -19.19 1.21
C ASP A 182 22.70 -19.53 2.47
N CYS A 183 23.36 -19.37 3.63
CA CYS A 183 22.67 -19.30 4.92
C CYS A 183 22.50 -17.85 5.36
N VAL A 184 21.42 -17.57 6.07
CA VAL A 184 21.22 -16.27 6.75
C VAL A 184 21.68 -16.39 8.20
N ASP A 185 22.77 -15.71 8.51
CA ASP A 185 23.27 -15.56 9.89
C ASP A 185 22.40 -14.58 10.67
N ILE A 186 21.90 -15.00 11.82
CA ILE A 186 21.02 -14.25 12.70
C ILE A 186 21.75 -13.91 14.00
N TYR A 187 21.81 -12.62 14.30
CA TYR A 187 22.25 -12.09 15.57
C TYR A 187 21.08 -12.00 16.53
N PHE A 188 21.19 -12.60 17.71
CA PHE A 188 20.21 -12.42 18.79
C PHE A 188 20.77 -11.52 19.89
N GLU A 189 19.94 -10.59 20.35
CA GLU A 189 20.19 -9.82 21.57
C GLU A 189 19.13 -10.16 22.61
N VAL A 190 19.54 -10.39 23.86
CA VAL A 190 18.64 -10.76 24.95
C VAL A 190 18.65 -9.64 25.99
N ASP A 191 17.47 -9.08 26.28
CA ASP A 191 17.36 -7.98 27.23
C ASP A 191 17.52 -8.43 28.70
N TYR A 192 17.74 -7.46 29.60
CA TYR A 192 17.99 -7.76 31.01
C TYR A 192 16.78 -8.44 31.68
N SER A 193 15.59 -8.12 31.19
CA SER A 193 14.35 -8.73 31.68
C SER A 193 14.35 -10.22 31.42
N ALA A 194 14.61 -10.66 30.18
CA ALA A 194 14.70 -12.07 29.79
C ALA A 194 15.84 -12.81 30.52
N TYR A 195 17.02 -12.19 30.65
CA TYR A 195 18.12 -12.76 31.42
C TYR A 195 17.77 -12.97 32.91
N SER A 196 17.16 -11.97 33.56
CA SER A 196 16.72 -12.05 34.96
C SER A 196 15.73 -13.17 35.19
N LYS A 197 14.84 -13.31 34.22
CA LYS A 197 13.80 -14.31 34.09
C LYS A 197 14.36 -15.73 33.99
N LYS A 198 15.50 -15.92 33.31
CA LYS A 198 16.30 -17.17 33.31
C LYS A 198 17.20 -17.36 34.53
N GLY A 199 16.86 -16.70 35.64
CA GLY A 199 17.57 -16.85 36.90
C GLY A 199 18.95 -16.18 36.93
N LYS A 200 19.19 -15.19 36.05
CA LYS A 200 20.48 -14.49 35.92
C LYS A 200 21.63 -15.48 35.68
N ASN A 201 21.42 -16.39 34.74
CA ASN A 201 22.39 -17.42 34.37
C ASN A 201 22.61 -17.38 32.86
N LEU A 202 23.86 -17.12 32.45
CA LEU A 202 24.24 -17.03 31.04
C LEU A 202 23.95 -18.33 30.29
N SER A 203 24.37 -19.46 30.86
CA SER A 203 24.19 -20.78 30.24
C SER A 203 22.72 -21.12 30.01
N ALA A 204 21.87 -20.93 31.04
CA ALA A 204 20.43 -21.16 30.92
C ALA A 204 19.74 -20.20 29.95
N THR A 205 20.29 -19.00 29.77
CA THR A 205 19.78 -18.02 28.79
C THR A 205 20.18 -18.43 27.37
N THR A 206 21.43 -18.85 27.17
CA THR A 206 21.93 -19.39 25.91
C THR A 206 21.14 -20.64 25.50
N ASP A 207 20.96 -21.61 26.41
CA ASP A 207 20.18 -22.84 26.19
C ASP A 207 18.78 -22.51 25.68
N TRP A 208 18.13 -21.54 26.32
CA TRP A 208 16.80 -21.11 25.93
C TRP A 208 16.77 -20.54 24.50
N VAL A 209 17.71 -19.68 24.12
CA VAL A 209 17.76 -19.08 22.77
C VAL A 209 18.04 -20.14 21.70
N VAL A 210 19.05 -20.99 21.89
CA VAL A 210 19.41 -22.01 20.87
C VAL A 210 18.32 -23.07 20.71
N ASN A 211 17.62 -23.41 21.80
CA ASN A 211 16.50 -24.36 21.74
C ASN A 211 15.29 -23.79 21.00
N LEU A 212 14.96 -22.51 21.23
CA LEU A 212 13.95 -21.81 20.45
C LEU A 212 14.35 -21.75 18.98
N PHE A 213 15.60 -21.40 18.71
CA PHE A 213 16.06 -21.25 17.34
C PHE A 213 16.07 -22.56 16.56
N ASN A 214 16.35 -23.72 17.19
CA ASN A 214 16.22 -25.01 16.51
C ASN A 214 14.80 -25.26 15.98
N GLN A 215 13.80 -24.79 16.73
CA GLN A 215 12.39 -24.92 16.35
C GLN A 215 12.00 -23.87 15.31
N VAL A 216 12.52 -22.64 15.41
CA VAL A 216 12.32 -21.59 14.40
C VAL A 216 12.97 -21.96 13.07
N SER A 217 14.22 -22.41 13.07
CA SER A 217 14.95 -22.78 11.85
C SER A 217 14.32 -23.94 11.11
N LEU A 218 13.67 -24.88 11.80
CA LEU A 218 12.86 -25.92 11.17
C LEU A 218 11.74 -25.33 10.28
N GLN A 219 11.11 -24.22 10.68
CA GLN A 219 10.06 -23.57 9.89
C GLN A 219 10.61 -22.96 8.60
N TYR A 220 11.79 -22.34 8.68
CA TYR A 220 12.48 -21.73 7.53
C TYR A 220 13.06 -22.79 6.58
N ASN A 221 13.62 -23.87 7.12
CA ASN A 221 14.15 -24.98 6.33
C ASN A 221 13.06 -25.61 5.44
N ARG A 222 11.80 -25.62 5.88
CA ARG A 222 10.67 -26.16 5.11
C ARG A 222 10.25 -25.29 3.93
N VAL A 223 10.60 -24.00 3.95
CA VAL A 223 10.39 -23.08 2.82
C VAL A 223 11.69 -22.84 2.05
N GLY A 224 12.72 -23.69 2.24
CA GLY A 224 13.97 -23.64 1.48
C GLY A 224 14.99 -22.60 1.97
N ILE A 225 14.85 -22.08 3.19
CA ILE A 225 15.76 -21.07 3.75
C ILE A 225 16.55 -21.64 4.92
N SER A 226 17.87 -21.71 4.78
CA SER A 226 18.78 -22.10 5.86
C SER A 226 19.15 -20.88 6.72
N ILE A 227 18.82 -20.92 8.01
CA ILE A 227 19.17 -19.88 8.97
C ILE A 227 20.07 -20.42 10.08
N LYS A 228 21.08 -19.62 10.49
CA LYS A 228 22.05 -19.99 11.52
C LYS A 228 22.15 -18.88 12.57
N ILE A 229 22.46 -19.22 13.82
CA ILE A 229 22.83 -18.22 14.82
C ILE A 229 24.32 -17.92 14.68
N SER A 230 24.64 -16.64 14.51
CA SER A 230 26.01 -16.15 14.44
C SER A 230 26.51 -15.59 15.77
N GLU A 231 25.65 -14.97 16.57
CA GLU A 231 26.00 -14.47 17.89
C GLU A 231 24.75 -14.31 18.76
N ILE A 232 24.91 -14.57 20.06
CA ILE A 232 23.92 -14.25 21.10
C ILE A 232 24.57 -13.26 22.06
N MET A 233 24.08 -12.02 22.10
CA MET A 233 24.49 -11.04 23.08
C MET A 233 23.47 -10.96 24.22
N ILE A 234 23.92 -11.05 25.47
CA ILE A 234 23.05 -11.06 26.64
C ILE A 234 23.36 -9.86 27.54
N HIS A 235 22.37 -9.01 27.80
CA HIS A 235 22.47 -7.95 28.79
C HIS A 235 22.42 -8.52 30.21
N THR A 236 23.54 -8.45 30.93
CA THR A 236 23.66 -8.92 32.33
C THR A 236 23.38 -7.83 33.38
N SER A 237 23.23 -6.59 32.91
CA SER A 237 22.79 -5.41 33.64
C SER A 237 21.72 -4.66 32.83
N SER A 238 21.24 -3.51 33.31
CA SER A 238 20.15 -2.77 32.67
C SER A 238 20.44 -2.50 31.18
N ASP A 239 19.59 -3.02 30.29
CA ASP A 239 19.73 -2.82 28.85
C ASP A 239 19.35 -1.37 28.43
N PRO A 240 19.85 -0.88 27.27
CA PRO A 240 19.57 0.46 26.77
C PRO A 240 18.08 0.75 26.51
N TYR A 241 17.26 -0.28 26.38
CA TYR A 241 15.87 -0.16 25.94
C TYR A 241 14.88 -0.09 27.10
N VAL A 242 15.35 -0.23 28.35
CA VAL A 242 14.52 -0.33 29.56
C VAL A 242 13.55 0.84 29.75
N GLY A 243 13.92 2.03 29.27
CA GLY A 243 13.11 3.26 29.38
C GLY A 243 11.97 3.37 28.36
N PHE A 244 11.90 2.47 27.39
CA PHE A 244 10.90 2.50 26.31
C PHE A 244 9.83 1.43 26.53
N SER A 245 8.57 1.79 26.27
CA SER A 245 7.42 0.89 26.27
C SER A 245 6.84 0.73 24.86
N GLY A 246 6.27 -0.44 24.59
CA GLY A 246 5.78 -0.82 23.26
C GLY A 246 6.90 -1.41 22.38
N SER A 247 6.57 -2.45 21.63
CA SER A 247 7.51 -3.15 20.76
C SER A 247 8.10 -2.22 19.68
N GLU A 248 7.28 -1.33 19.10
CA GLU A 248 7.67 -0.33 18.10
C GLU A 248 8.78 0.63 18.57
N ASN A 249 8.61 1.28 19.72
CA ASN A 249 9.62 2.20 20.27
C ASN A 249 10.92 1.47 20.61
N VAL A 250 10.80 0.25 21.13
CA VAL A 250 11.96 -0.59 21.44
C VAL A 250 12.69 -0.99 20.16
N LEU A 251 11.98 -1.27 19.06
CA LEU A 251 12.58 -1.60 17.77
C LEU A 251 13.38 -0.42 17.19
N TYR A 252 12.83 0.80 17.23
CA TYR A 252 13.55 2.00 16.80
C TYR A 252 14.84 2.23 17.61
N GLU A 253 14.77 2.06 18.93
CA GLU A 253 15.94 2.22 19.79
C GLU A 253 16.97 1.09 19.61
N PHE A 254 16.51 -0.16 19.45
CA PHE A 254 17.35 -1.32 19.16
C PHE A 254 18.14 -1.11 17.87
N LYS A 255 17.46 -0.69 16.81
CA LYS A 255 18.09 -0.25 15.56
C LYS A 255 19.11 0.85 15.83
N ARG A 256 18.75 1.93 16.51
CA ARG A 256 19.65 3.06 16.77
C ARG A 256 20.95 2.62 17.46
N VAL A 257 20.85 1.76 18.47
CA VAL A 257 22.01 1.24 19.21
C VAL A 257 22.88 0.34 18.32
N ARG A 258 22.26 -0.57 17.55
CA ARG A 258 22.98 -1.51 16.69
C ARG A 258 23.52 -0.94 15.39
N SER A 259 22.91 0.11 14.85
CA SER A 259 23.47 0.81 13.68
C SER A 259 24.79 1.53 14.03
N ILE A 260 25.01 1.90 15.30
CA ILE A 260 26.25 2.52 15.77
C ILE A 260 27.30 1.47 16.14
N SER A 261 26.90 0.45 16.89
CA SER A 261 27.81 -0.55 17.45
C SER A 261 28.07 -1.74 16.50
N GLY A 262 27.24 -1.92 15.49
CA GLY A 262 27.23 -3.10 14.63
C GLY A 262 26.68 -4.34 15.34
N PHE A 263 26.52 -5.40 14.55
CA PHE A 263 26.21 -6.74 15.03
C PHE A 263 26.77 -7.79 14.06
N ASN A 264 26.91 -9.03 14.52
CA ASN A 264 27.44 -10.14 13.73
C ASN A 264 26.32 -10.96 13.12
N GLY A 265 25.89 -10.63 11.90
CA GLY A 265 24.84 -11.35 11.18
C GLY A 265 24.25 -10.51 10.06
N ARG A 266 23.29 -11.07 9.33
CA ARG A 266 22.50 -10.38 8.29
C ARG A 266 21.22 -9.78 8.85
N LEU A 267 20.64 -10.40 9.88
CA LEU A 267 19.48 -9.89 10.64
C LEU A 267 19.83 -9.82 12.13
N ALA A 268 19.27 -8.84 12.83
CA ALA A 268 19.39 -8.67 14.27
C ALA A 268 18.02 -8.75 14.95
N HIS A 269 17.90 -9.59 15.97
CA HIS A 269 16.62 -9.83 16.63
C HIS A 269 16.74 -9.68 18.15
N LEU A 270 16.01 -8.72 18.72
CA LEU A 270 15.93 -8.52 20.16
C LEU A 270 14.85 -9.42 20.77
N LEU A 271 15.26 -10.26 21.71
CA LEU A 271 14.40 -11.13 22.51
C LEU A 271 14.15 -10.47 23.86
N SER A 272 12.93 -10.01 24.09
CA SER A 272 12.56 -9.27 25.30
C SER A 272 11.64 -10.07 26.21
N GLY A 273 12.02 -10.12 27.49
CA GLY A 273 11.17 -10.65 28.55
C GLY A 273 10.10 -9.65 29.02
N ARG A 274 10.07 -8.41 28.51
CA ARG A 274 9.12 -7.38 28.95
C ARG A 274 7.75 -7.57 28.29
N SER A 275 6.70 -7.07 28.95
CA SER A 275 5.37 -6.98 28.34
C SER A 275 5.35 -5.77 27.42
N LEU A 276 5.67 -5.97 26.14
CA LEU A 276 5.78 -4.94 25.11
C LEU A 276 4.58 -4.90 24.15
N GLY A 277 3.59 -5.80 24.35
CA GLY A 277 2.41 -5.93 23.50
C GLY A 277 2.52 -7.07 22.49
N GLY A 278 3.71 -7.59 22.22
CA GLY A 278 3.96 -8.68 21.27
C GLY A 278 5.27 -8.41 20.53
N GLY A 279 5.27 -8.52 19.21
CA GLY A 279 6.45 -8.31 18.38
C GLY A 279 6.27 -7.23 17.32
N VAL A 280 7.40 -6.82 16.76
CA VAL A 280 7.45 -5.91 15.61
C VAL A 280 8.70 -6.19 14.80
N ALA A 281 8.58 -6.07 13.49
CA ALA A 281 9.70 -6.17 12.57
C ALA A 281 9.50 -5.22 11.40
N TRP A 282 10.62 -4.87 10.76
CA TRP A 282 10.57 -4.26 9.45
C TRP A 282 10.28 -5.31 8.39
N LEU A 283 9.36 -4.99 7.47
CA LEU A 283 9.01 -5.85 6.35
C LEU A 283 10.13 -5.85 5.29
N ASN A 284 10.43 -7.02 4.72
CA ASN A 284 11.40 -7.19 3.64
C ASN A 284 12.79 -6.62 3.97
N ALA A 285 13.23 -6.86 5.20
CA ALA A 285 14.44 -6.28 5.76
C ALA A 285 15.70 -7.14 5.55
N LEU A 286 15.57 -8.35 4.98
CA LEU A 286 16.72 -9.18 4.63
C LEU A 286 17.67 -8.38 3.72
N CYS A 287 18.96 -8.38 4.07
CA CYS A 287 20.02 -7.63 3.37
C CYS A 287 19.94 -6.09 3.49
N SER A 288 18.94 -5.52 4.16
CA SER A 288 18.93 -4.09 4.46
C SER A 288 20.09 -3.78 5.42
N THR A 289 20.86 -2.71 5.18
CA THR A 289 21.86 -2.23 6.15
C THR A 289 21.25 -1.28 7.18
N TYR A 290 19.97 -0.93 7.02
CA TYR A 290 19.29 0.08 7.82
C TYR A 290 18.09 -0.45 8.61
N ASN A 291 17.41 -1.50 8.12
CA ASN A 291 16.13 -1.94 8.68
C ASN A 291 16.11 -3.42 9.06
N ASN A 292 17.24 -4.12 9.01
CA ASN A 292 17.40 -5.55 9.27
C ASN A 292 17.24 -5.97 10.75
N TYR A 293 16.21 -5.47 11.41
CA TYR A 293 15.94 -5.68 12.82
C TYR A 293 14.52 -6.18 13.09
N ALA A 294 14.38 -6.94 14.17
CA ALA A 294 13.11 -7.36 14.74
C ALA A 294 13.16 -7.34 16.28
N VAL A 295 11.98 -7.23 16.89
CA VAL A 295 11.78 -7.34 18.35
C VAL A 295 10.68 -8.35 18.60
N SER A 296 10.96 -9.34 19.43
CA SER A 296 9.94 -10.22 20.01
C SER A 296 9.82 -9.94 21.51
N GLY A 297 8.71 -9.34 21.91
CA GLY A 297 8.35 -9.09 23.30
C GLY A 297 7.38 -10.12 23.86
N ASN A 298 7.00 -9.95 25.12
CA ASN A 298 6.14 -10.87 25.87
C ASN A 298 6.70 -12.31 25.92
N LEU A 299 8.00 -12.48 25.66
CA LEU A 299 8.61 -13.79 25.71
C LEU A 299 8.60 -14.28 27.16
N ASN A 300 8.09 -15.49 27.35
CA ASN A 300 7.99 -16.13 28.65
C ASN A 300 9.37 -16.50 29.17
N GLY A 301 10.08 -15.50 29.69
CA GLY A 301 11.24 -15.72 30.52
C GLY A 301 10.86 -15.92 31.99
N GLY A 302 9.63 -15.62 32.42
CA GLY A 302 9.21 -15.73 33.84
C GLY A 302 9.54 -17.09 34.47
N VAL A 303 9.60 -17.14 35.80
CA VAL A 303 9.54 -18.39 36.59
C VAL A 303 8.14 -19.00 36.46
N VAL A 304 7.69 -19.24 35.23
CA VAL A 304 6.65 -20.21 34.93
C VAL A 304 7.38 -21.54 35.03
N ALA A 305 6.87 -22.49 35.82
CA ALA A 305 7.52 -23.80 35.99
C ALA A 305 7.58 -24.64 34.69
N TYR A 306 7.13 -24.07 33.57
CA TYR A 306 6.94 -24.68 32.27
C TYR A 306 7.21 -23.62 31.20
N PRO A 307 8.25 -23.72 30.37
CA PRO A 307 8.42 -22.77 29.30
C PRO A 307 7.42 -23.11 28.18
N ASN A 308 6.63 -22.13 27.74
CA ASN A 308 5.78 -22.28 26.55
C ASN A 308 6.63 -21.99 25.29
N TYR A 309 7.32 -23.01 24.78
CA TYR A 309 8.20 -22.87 23.62
C TYR A 309 7.41 -22.63 22.34
N SER A 310 6.30 -23.34 22.11
CA SER A 310 5.50 -23.19 20.89
C SER A 310 5.05 -21.74 20.65
N TRP A 311 4.68 -21.03 21.72
CA TRP A 311 4.37 -19.60 21.65
C TRP A 311 5.57 -18.74 21.29
N ASN A 312 6.68 -18.89 22.02
CA ASN A 312 7.88 -18.10 21.76
C ASN A 312 8.42 -18.35 20.34
N VAL A 313 8.34 -19.60 19.85
CA VAL A 313 8.72 -19.97 18.48
C VAL A 313 7.81 -19.32 17.47
N MET A 314 6.49 -19.33 17.69
CA MET A 314 5.54 -18.66 16.81
C MET A 314 5.89 -17.17 16.70
N VAL A 315 6.06 -16.47 17.84
CA VAL A 315 6.37 -15.03 17.84
C VAL A 315 7.70 -14.73 17.13
N ILE A 316 8.77 -15.48 17.42
CA ILE A 316 10.07 -15.24 16.79
C ILE A 316 10.01 -15.54 15.28
N ALA A 317 9.41 -16.67 14.89
CA ALA A 317 9.28 -17.04 13.49
C ALA A 317 8.40 -16.06 12.71
N HIS A 318 7.35 -15.53 13.34
CA HIS A 318 6.43 -14.53 12.78
C HIS A 318 7.15 -13.21 12.49
N GLU A 319 7.85 -12.64 13.49
CA GLU A 319 8.57 -11.38 13.30
C GLU A 319 9.72 -11.51 12.30
N MET A 320 10.45 -12.62 12.33
CA MET A 320 11.42 -12.92 11.28
C MET A 320 10.72 -13.06 9.91
N GLY A 321 9.49 -13.58 9.86
CA GLY A 321 8.73 -13.74 8.61
C GLY A 321 8.48 -12.41 7.91
N HIS A 322 8.26 -11.35 8.70
CA HIS A 322 8.26 -9.98 8.19
C HIS A 322 9.63 -9.53 7.69
N ASN A 323 10.72 -9.78 8.42
CA ASN A 323 12.07 -9.48 7.89
C ASN A 323 12.36 -10.21 6.57
N PHE A 324 11.83 -11.41 6.37
CA PHE A 324 11.89 -12.17 5.11
C PHE A 324 10.84 -11.76 4.08
N GLY A 325 9.94 -10.83 4.41
CA GLY A 325 9.08 -10.14 3.44
C GLY A 325 7.62 -10.60 3.38
N SER A 326 7.16 -11.47 4.28
CA SER A 326 5.74 -11.84 4.35
C SER A 326 4.91 -10.81 5.13
N PRO A 327 3.80 -10.31 4.58
CA PRO A 327 2.75 -9.65 5.36
C PRO A 327 1.91 -10.67 6.14
N HIS A 328 0.92 -10.18 6.90
CA HIS A 328 -0.03 -11.02 7.63
C HIS A 328 -1.06 -11.68 6.69
N THR A 329 -1.64 -12.81 7.10
CA THR A 329 -2.59 -13.59 6.27
C THR A 329 -3.96 -12.93 6.08
N GLN A 330 -4.36 -12.03 6.98
CA GLN A 330 -5.58 -11.23 6.86
C GLN A 330 -5.44 -10.04 5.91
N ASP A 331 -4.22 -9.69 5.51
CA ASP A 331 -3.98 -8.63 4.53
C ASP A 331 -4.14 -9.21 3.12
N CYS A 332 -5.24 -8.90 2.46
CA CYS A 332 -5.52 -9.42 1.12
C CYS A 332 -4.83 -8.64 -0.01
N SER A 333 -4.03 -7.61 0.32
CA SER A 333 -3.42 -6.73 -0.69
C SER A 333 -2.18 -7.31 -1.38
N TRP A 334 -1.62 -8.42 -0.88
CA TRP A 334 -0.34 -8.96 -1.36
C TRP A 334 -0.44 -10.29 -2.10
N ASN A 335 -1.54 -11.04 -1.96
CA ASN A 335 -1.67 -12.38 -2.56
C ASN A 335 -2.32 -12.39 -3.95
N GLY A 336 -2.60 -11.22 -4.52
CA GLY A 336 -3.01 -11.06 -5.91
C GLY A 336 -4.45 -11.50 -6.23
N ASN A 337 -5.23 -11.93 -5.24
CA ASN A 337 -6.63 -12.33 -5.42
C ASN A 337 -7.63 -11.58 -4.51
N TYR A 338 -7.17 -10.61 -3.72
CA TYR A 338 -7.98 -9.80 -2.81
C TYR A 338 -8.85 -10.56 -1.80
N THR A 339 -8.42 -11.78 -1.45
CA THR A 339 -9.03 -12.56 -0.37
C THR A 339 -8.04 -12.74 0.76
N ALA A 340 -8.49 -12.67 2.01
CA ALA A 340 -7.65 -13.12 3.10
C ALA A 340 -7.45 -14.64 3.03
N ILE A 341 -6.31 -15.10 3.53
CA ILE A 341 -5.94 -16.52 3.48
C ILE A 341 -6.69 -17.31 4.56
N ASP A 342 -7.00 -16.68 5.70
CA ASP A 342 -7.75 -17.29 6.80
C ASP A 342 -8.68 -16.29 7.51
N GLY A 343 -9.69 -16.84 8.21
CA GLY A 343 -10.78 -16.07 8.83
C GLY A 343 -10.54 -15.70 10.28
N CYS A 344 -9.29 -15.75 10.75
CA CYS A 344 -8.99 -15.68 12.18
C CYS A 344 -9.18 -14.30 12.80
N VAL A 345 -9.16 -13.25 11.99
CA VAL A 345 -9.52 -11.89 12.41
C VAL A 345 -10.32 -11.21 11.31
N THR A 346 -11.07 -10.18 11.69
CA THR A 346 -11.76 -9.32 10.73
C THR A 346 -10.75 -8.70 9.77
N THR A 347 -10.98 -8.82 8.47
CA THR A 347 -10.10 -8.33 7.44
C THR A 347 -10.24 -6.82 7.30
N PRO A 348 -9.13 -6.09 7.11
CA PRO A 348 -9.20 -4.67 6.76
C PRO A 348 -9.89 -4.46 5.41
N GLY A 349 -10.76 -3.45 5.29
CA GLY A 349 -11.34 -3.02 4.01
C GLY A 349 -12.40 -3.96 3.41
N SER A 350 -12.43 -4.06 2.08
CA SER A 350 -13.42 -4.82 1.28
C SER A 350 -13.03 -6.28 0.98
N CYS A 351 -12.02 -6.82 1.66
CA CYS A 351 -11.59 -8.21 1.49
C CYS A 351 -12.73 -9.19 1.86
N GLY A 352 -12.90 -10.26 1.07
CA GLY A 352 -13.79 -11.37 1.42
C GLY A 352 -13.31 -12.09 2.69
N GLN A 353 -14.25 -12.44 3.58
CA GLN A 353 -13.98 -13.17 4.83
C GLN A 353 -13.99 -14.69 4.58
N PRO A 354 -12.82 -15.37 4.62
CA PRO A 354 -12.76 -16.83 4.61
C PRO A 354 -13.15 -17.42 5.99
N PRO A 355 -13.39 -18.74 6.09
CA PRO A 355 -13.63 -19.39 7.38
C PRO A 355 -12.37 -19.46 8.26
N VAL A 356 -12.56 -19.53 9.58
CA VAL A 356 -11.50 -19.87 10.54
C VAL A 356 -11.03 -21.31 10.28
N PRO A 357 -9.72 -21.58 10.09
CA PRO A 357 -9.22 -22.93 9.85
C PRO A 357 -9.47 -23.85 11.06
N GLU A 358 -10.14 -24.98 10.82
CA GLU A 358 -10.52 -25.93 11.89
C GLU A 358 -9.31 -26.53 12.62
N ASP A 359 -8.22 -26.82 11.89
CA ASP A 359 -6.99 -27.42 12.44
C ASP A 359 -5.91 -26.39 12.85
N GLY A 360 -6.30 -25.14 13.12
CA GLY A 360 -5.39 -24.05 13.51
C GLY A 360 -4.76 -23.30 12.32
N GLY A 361 -4.27 -22.08 12.59
CA GLY A 361 -3.66 -21.20 11.59
C GLY A 361 -2.19 -21.47 11.28
N THR A 362 -1.65 -20.75 10.29
CA THR A 362 -0.22 -20.73 9.94
C THR A 362 0.54 -19.70 10.79
N ILE A 363 1.88 -19.68 10.70
CA ILE A 363 2.73 -18.78 11.48
C ILE A 363 2.36 -17.29 11.29
N MET A 364 2.02 -16.87 10.07
CA MET A 364 1.66 -15.47 9.78
C MET A 364 0.20 -15.12 10.10
N SER A 365 -0.57 -16.07 10.65
CA SER A 365 -1.97 -15.87 10.99
C SER A 365 -2.18 -15.33 12.39
N TYR A 366 -3.33 -14.70 12.61
CA TYR A 366 -3.78 -14.29 13.94
C TYR A 366 -4.72 -15.32 14.60
N CYS A 367 -4.65 -16.59 14.18
CA CYS A 367 -5.48 -17.66 14.72
C CYS A 367 -5.21 -17.96 16.20
N HIS A 368 -4.09 -17.48 16.75
CA HIS A 368 -3.84 -17.49 18.20
C HIS A 368 -4.84 -16.69 19.02
N LEU A 369 -5.55 -15.72 18.42
CA LEU A 369 -6.63 -14.98 19.08
C LEU A 369 -7.93 -15.80 19.20
N ASN A 370 -7.97 -16.98 18.58
CA ASN A 370 -9.10 -17.89 18.58
C ASN A 370 -8.75 -19.18 19.33
N ALA A 371 -9.79 -19.96 19.67
CA ALA A 371 -9.61 -21.26 20.32
C ALA A 371 -8.81 -22.28 19.48
N VAL A 372 -8.74 -22.09 18.16
CA VAL A 372 -8.03 -23.00 17.23
C VAL A 372 -6.50 -22.87 17.30
N GLY A 373 -5.97 -21.71 17.73
CA GLY A 373 -4.53 -21.48 17.84
C GLY A 373 -3.77 -21.46 16.51
N VAL A 374 -2.44 -21.44 16.60
CA VAL A 374 -1.52 -21.64 15.47
C VAL A 374 -0.99 -23.08 15.52
N ASN A 375 -0.89 -23.73 14.37
CA ASN A 375 -0.34 -25.08 14.25
C ASN A 375 1.00 -25.05 13.51
N LEU A 376 2.10 -25.32 14.22
CA LEU A 376 3.45 -25.22 13.66
C LEU A 376 3.72 -26.24 12.53
N SER A 377 2.96 -27.34 12.43
CA SER A 377 3.06 -28.29 11.31
C SER A 377 2.58 -27.71 9.98
N LYS A 378 1.78 -26.62 10.01
CA LYS A 378 1.39 -25.88 8.80
C LYS A 378 2.46 -24.86 8.36
N GLY A 379 3.43 -24.56 9.21
CA GLY A 379 4.49 -23.58 8.96
C GLY A 379 3.94 -22.23 8.51
N PHE A 380 4.56 -21.62 7.51
CA PHE A 380 4.09 -20.37 6.89
C PHE A 380 2.85 -20.57 6.00
N GLY A 381 2.53 -21.81 5.61
CA GLY A 381 1.55 -22.10 4.57
C GLY A 381 2.07 -21.79 3.15
N PRO A 382 1.31 -22.14 2.10
CA PRO A 382 1.80 -22.07 0.73
C PRO A 382 2.14 -20.65 0.27
N GLN A 383 1.21 -19.70 0.39
CA GLN A 383 1.42 -18.34 -0.13
C GLN A 383 2.46 -17.55 0.68
N PRO A 384 2.41 -17.49 2.03
CA PRO A 384 3.43 -16.78 2.79
C PRO A 384 4.80 -17.44 2.66
N GLY A 385 4.86 -18.78 2.60
CA GLY A 385 6.10 -19.53 2.42
C GLY A 385 6.76 -19.29 1.07
N GLU A 386 5.99 -19.33 -0.02
CA GLU A 386 6.47 -19.02 -1.37
C GLU A 386 6.98 -17.57 -1.46
N LEU A 387 6.25 -16.62 -0.88
CA LEU A 387 6.67 -15.22 -0.84
C LEU A 387 8.00 -15.03 -0.08
N ILE A 388 8.12 -15.63 1.10
CA ILE A 388 9.35 -15.61 1.92
C ILE A 388 10.53 -16.17 1.14
N TYR A 389 10.36 -17.32 0.49
CA TYR A 389 11.42 -17.94 -0.32
C TYR A 389 11.82 -17.07 -1.51
N ASN A 390 10.83 -16.54 -2.25
CA ASN A 390 11.09 -15.67 -3.39
C ASN A 390 11.83 -14.39 -3.00
N LYS A 391 11.49 -13.79 -1.86
CA LYS A 391 12.23 -12.62 -1.36
C LYS A 391 13.64 -12.97 -0.93
N PHE A 392 13.84 -14.15 -0.35
CA PHE A 392 15.17 -14.65 -0.01
C PHE A 392 16.05 -14.83 -1.25
N ILE A 393 15.66 -15.62 -2.25
CA ILE A 393 16.52 -15.91 -3.41
C ILE A 393 16.85 -14.66 -4.24
N ASN A 394 16.00 -13.62 -4.18
CA ASN A 394 16.19 -12.37 -4.90
C ASN A 394 16.91 -11.27 -4.09
N ALA A 395 17.30 -11.52 -2.84
CA ALA A 395 17.90 -10.49 -2.01
C ALA A 395 19.39 -10.24 -2.36
N ASP A 396 19.78 -8.98 -2.49
CA ASP A 396 21.08 -8.58 -3.06
C ASP A 396 22.33 -9.06 -2.30
N CYS A 397 22.21 -9.34 -0.99
CA CYS A 397 23.32 -9.89 -0.20
C CYS A 397 23.41 -11.42 -0.25
N ILE A 398 22.50 -12.08 -0.96
CA ILE A 398 22.51 -13.51 -1.19
C ILE A 398 23.45 -13.79 -2.37
N LEU A 399 24.66 -14.26 -2.08
CA LEU A 399 25.80 -14.31 -3.00
C LEU A 399 26.17 -15.74 -3.41
N SER A 400 25.32 -16.74 -3.12
CA SER A 400 25.64 -18.16 -3.35
C SER A 400 26.99 -18.55 -2.73
N GLN A 401 27.28 -18.05 -1.52
CA GLN A 401 28.31 -18.64 -0.68
C GLN A 401 27.83 -20.02 -0.25
N ASP A 402 28.79 -20.92 -0.25
CA ASP A 402 28.62 -22.34 -0.06
C ASP A 402 28.16 -22.63 1.38
N CYS A 403 26.86 -22.80 1.63
CA CYS A 403 26.40 -23.69 2.70
C CYS A 403 26.31 -25.10 2.14
N SER A 404 27.47 -25.65 1.80
CA SER A 404 27.64 -27.07 1.51
C SER A 404 26.87 -27.87 2.55
N ASP A 405 25.82 -28.59 2.10
CA ASP A 405 25.07 -29.68 2.77
C ASP A 405 23.52 -29.58 2.71
N VAL A 406 22.89 -28.72 1.89
CA VAL A 406 21.41 -28.68 1.74
C VAL A 406 20.98 -28.99 0.30
N PRO A 407 20.22 -30.08 0.06
CA PRO A 407 19.66 -30.42 -1.25
C PRO A 407 18.73 -29.35 -1.83
N PRO A 408 18.50 -29.31 -3.16
CA PRO A 408 17.56 -28.38 -3.78
C PRO A 408 16.14 -28.65 -3.31
N ILE A 409 15.25 -27.65 -3.41
CA ILE A 409 13.88 -27.77 -2.87
C ILE A 409 13.15 -28.98 -3.45
N ASN A 410 13.40 -29.33 -4.70
CA ASN A 410 12.79 -30.44 -5.40
C ASN A 410 13.58 -31.76 -5.31
N ASP A 411 14.40 -31.94 -4.28
CA ASP A 411 15.10 -33.20 -4.01
C ASP A 411 14.16 -34.40 -3.75
N GLU A 412 12.89 -34.13 -3.45
CA GLU A 412 11.89 -35.15 -3.14
C GLU A 412 10.58 -34.86 -3.90
N CYS A 413 9.82 -35.91 -4.23
CA CYS A 413 8.53 -35.79 -4.92
C CYS A 413 7.56 -34.79 -4.24
N LEU A 414 7.55 -34.72 -2.91
CA LEU A 414 6.62 -33.87 -2.15
C LEU A 414 6.81 -32.37 -2.40
N THR A 415 8.00 -32.00 -2.85
CA THR A 415 8.41 -30.63 -3.13
C THR A 415 8.72 -30.45 -4.63
N ALA A 416 8.16 -31.32 -5.47
CA ALA A 416 8.28 -31.26 -6.92
C ALA A 416 7.83 -29.90 -7.47
N ILE A 417 8.64 -29.35 -8.37
CA ILE A 417 8.36 -28.08 -9.05
C ILE A 417 7.33 -28.30 -10.16
N GLU A 418 6.30 -27.45 -10.21
CA GLU A 418 5.28 -27.53 -11.26
C GLU A 418 5.78 -26.96 -12.59
N LEU A 419 5.61 -27.73 -13.67
CA LEU A 419 5.84 -27.35 -15.06
C LEU A 419 4.50 -27.04 -15.73
N PHE A 420 4.49 -25.99 -16.55
CA PHE A 420 3.31 -25.56 -17.28
C PHE A 420 3.48 -25.85 -18.78
N PRO A 421 2.64 -26.70 -19.40
CA PRO A 421 2.73 -27.01 -20.82
C PRO A 421 2.52 -25.78 -21.71
N SER A 422 3.46 -25.51 -22.61
CA SER A 422 3.42 -24.45 -23.65
C SER A 422 3.31 -25.06 -25.06
N ILE A 423 3.22 -24.30 -26.17
CA ILE A 423 3.12 -24.92 -27.51
C ILE A 423 4.46 -25.45 -28.04
N SER A 424 5.56 -24.98 -27.45
CA SER A 424 6.94 -25.32 -27.79
C SER A 424 7.77 -25.40 -26.52
N CYS A 425 8.83 -26.20 -26.50
CA CYS A 425 9.70 -26.30 -25.33
C CYS A 425 10.31 -24.93 -24.95
N ILE A 426 9.87 -24.36 -23.82
CA ILE A 426 10.50 -23.21 -23.17
C ILE A 426 11.43 -23.73 -22.08
N GLU A 427 12.73 -23.66 -22.32
CA GLU A 427 13.75 -24.22 -21.43
C GLU A 427 13.94 -23.36 -20.18
N TRP A 428 13.68 -23.93 -19.00
CA TRP A 428 13.99 -23.33 -17.71
C TRP A 428 15.15 -24.09 -17.05
N THR A 429 16.14 -23.36 -16.54
CA THR A 429 17.35 -23.92 -15.91
C THR A 429 17.13 -24.26 -14.44
N TYR A 430 17.57 -25.44 -14.04
CA TYR A 430 17.57 -26.01 -12.69
C TYR A 430 18.94 -26.64 -12.40
N ASP A 431 19.20 -27.00 -11.15
CA ASP A 431 20.41 -27.72 -10.75
C ASP A 431 20.10 -28.89 -9.82
N ASN A 432 21.06 -29.81 -9.70
CA ASN A 432 21.00 -30.95 -8.80
C ASN A 432 22.11 -30.89 -7.72
N VAL A 433 22.61 -29.69 -7.39
CA VAL A 433 23.73 -29.55 -6.43
C VAL A 433 23.26 -29.96 -5.03
N TYR A 434 23.99 -30.86 -4.37
CA TYR A 434 23.63 -31.48 -3.08
C TYR A 434 22.34 -32.31 -3.06
N SER A 435 21.70 -32.55 -4.21
CA SER A 435 20.60 -33.50 -4.30
C SER A 435 21.02 -34.89 -3.79
N THR A 436 20.06 -35.63 -3.30
CA THR A 436 20.20 -37.00 -2.84
C THR A 436 19.31 -37.91 -3.66
N ALA A 437 19.63 -39.20 -3.71
CA ALA A 437 18.78 -40.15 -4.41
C ALA A 437 17.46 -40.32 -3.64
N THR A 438 16.34 -40.18 -4.33
CA THR A 438 15.01 -40.41 -3.75
C THR A 438 14.92 -41.83 -3.25
N SER A 439 14.65 -41.92 -1.97
CA SER A 439 14.75 -43.16 -1.24
C SER A 439 13.49 -44.00 -1.47
N ASN A 440 13.68 -45.27 -1.86
CA ASN A 440 12.68 -46.31 -2.20
C ASN A 440 12.30 -46.46 -3.67
N LEU A 441 12.73 -45.54 -4.53
CA LEU A 441 12.68 -45.79 -5.96
C LEU A 441 13.99 -46.43 -6.38
N GLY A 442 13.89 -47.43 -7.24
CA GLY A 442 15.06 -48.14 -7.75
C GLY A 442 15.90 -47.25 -8.68
N ALA A 443 16.88 -47.88 -9.33
CA ALA A 443 17.45 -47.33 -10.55
C ALA A 443 16.33 -46.96 -11.54
N PHE A 444 16.59 -45.97 -12.38
CA PHE A 444 15.66 -45.60 -13.45
C PHE A 444 15.38 -46.85 -14.30
N SER A 445 14.13 -47.06 -14.66
CA SER A 445 13.68 -48.26 -15.35
C SER A 445 14.24 -48.39 -16.77
N CYS A 446 14.58 -47.25 -17.40
CA CYS A 446 15.18 -47.17 -18.73
C CYS A 446 16.72 -47.10 -18.71
N ASP A 447 17.37 -46.81 -17.58
CA ASP A 447 18.82 -46.97 -17.42
C ASP A 447 19.21 -47.39 -15.97
N ALA A 448 20.01 -48.44 -15.86
CA ALA A 448 20.36 -49.12 -14.62
C ALA A 448 21.53 -48.47 -13.85
N THR A 449 21.52 -47.14 -13.66
CA THR A 449 22.43 -46.48 -12.71
C THR A 449 21.97 -46.70 -11.26
N ALA A 450 22.88 -47.18 -10.43
CA ALA A 450 22.59 -47.37 -9.01
C ALA A 450 22.60 -46.02 -8.29
N ASN A 451 21.42 -45.57 -7.84
CA ASN A 451 21.24 -44.51 -6.83
C ASN A 451 21.62 -43.08 -7.31
N PRO A 452 21.08 -42.62 -8.45
CA PRO A 452 21.45 -41.31 -8.99
C PRO A 452 20.83 -40.18 -8.17
N LYS A 453 21.58 -39.08 -8.04
CA LYS A 453 21.07 -37.77 -7.59
C LYS A 453 19.88 -37.37 -8.45
N ASP A 454 18.70 -37.27 -7.84
CA ASP A 454 17.48 -36.96 -8.56
C ASP A 454 16.79 -35.70 -8.05
N VAL A 455 15.97 -35.13 -8.92
CA VAL A 455 15.18 -33.94 -8.65
C VAL A 455 13.81 -34.11 -9.30
N TRP A 456 12.80 -33.49 -8.70
CA TRP A 456 11.40 -33.75 -8.99
C TRP A 456 10.67 -32.55 -9.60
N PHE A 457 9.83 -32.86 -10.56
CA PHE A 457 8.91 -31.94 -11.19
C PHE A 457 7.53 -32.57 -11.23
N LYS A 458 6.52 -31.78 -11.56
CA LYS A 458 5.16 -32.26 -11.76
C LYS A 458 4.48 -31.45 -12.85
N VAL A 459 3.52 -32.05 -13.54
CA VAL A 459 2.76 -31.36 -14.59
C VAL A 459 1.31 -31.81 -14.54
N THR A 460 0.38 -30.87 -14.72
CA THR A 460 -1.02 -31.22 -14.95
C THR A 460 -1.22 -31.48 -16.44
N ILE A 461 -1.70 -32.68 -16.78
CA ILE A 461 -1.92 -33.06 -18.17
C ILE A 461 -3.01 -32.16 -18.77
N PRO A 462 -2.76 -31.50 -19.92
CA PRO A 462 -3.74 -30.68 -20.60
C PRO A 462 -5.05 -31.40 -20.88
N THR A 463 -6.13 -30.66 -21.12
CA THR A 463 -7.44 -31.24 -21.49
C THR A 463 -7.40 -32.03 -22.80
N SER A 464 -6.43 -31.76 -23.67
CA SER A 464 -6.14 -32.53 -24.89
C SER A 464 -5.61 -33.94 -24.59
N GLY A 465 -5.18 -34.21 -23.35
CA GLY A 465 -4.53 -35.48 -22.98
C GLY A 465 -3.07 -35.58 -23.43
N LYS A 466 -2.55 -34.54 -24.09
CA LYS A 466 -1.22 -34.54 -24.72
C LYS A 466 -0.26 -33.62 -24.00
N VAL A 467 0.93 -34.12 -23.66
CA VAL A 467 2.05 -33.31 -23.16
C VAL A 467 3.38 -34.00 -23.42
N ASN A 468 4.32 -33.26 -23.98
CA ASN A 468 5.71 -33.64 -24.17
C ASN A 468 6.53 -33.04 -23.02
N ILE A 469 7.50 -33.79 -22.51
CA ILE A 469 8.43 -33.37 -21.46
C ILE A 469 9.83 -33.61 -22.00
N GLU A 470 10.65 -32.56 -22.07
CA GLU A 470 11.98 -32.63 -22.67
C GLU A 470 13.01 -31.98 -21.76
N THR A 471 14.19 -32.58 -21.66
CA THR A 471 15.34 -32.03 -20.94
C THR A 471 16.42 -31.54 -21.91
N SER A 472 17.27 -30.64 -21.46
CA SER A 472 18.49 -30.26 -22.17
C SER A 472 19.63 -29.91 -21.22
N THR A 473 20.87 -30.18 -21.60
CA THR A 473 22.06 -29.87 -20.81
C THR A 473 22.62 -28.51 -21.22
N ILE A 474 22.96 -27.64 -20.26
CA ILE A 474 23.44 -26.28 -20.54
C ILE A 474 24.96 -26.17 -20.38
N ASN A 475 25.47 -26.40 -19.15
CA ASN A 475 26.89 -26.46 -18.78
C ASN A 475 27.00 -26.83 -17.29
N GLY A 476 27.91 -27.73 -16.89
CA GLY A 476 28.15 -27.99 -15.46
C GLY A 476 28.61 -29.40 -15.08
N GLY A 477 28.65 -30.35 -16.03
CA GLY A 477 29.10 -31.73 -15.77
C GLY A 477 27.99 -32.77 -15.71
N LEU A 478 26.72 -32.41 -15.95
CA LEU A 478 25.66 -33.37 -16.25
C LEU A 478 25.77 -33.75 -17.72
N ASP A 479 26.03 -35.02 -18.00
CA ASP A 479 26.42 -35.51 -19.33
C ASP A 479 25.28 -36.30 -20.03
N ASP A 480 24.34 -36.90 -19.28
CA ASP A 480 23.30 -37.78 -19.83
C ASP A 480 22.04 -37.79 -18.92
N LEU A 481 21.03 -36.95 -19.22
CA LEU A 481 19.85 -36.79 -18.36
C LEU A 481 18.74 -37.78 -18.71
N VAL A 482 18.22 -38.47 -17.69
CA VAL A 482 17.09 -39.40 -17.78
C VAL A 482 15.86 -38.84 -17.07
N ILE A 483 14.65 -39.18 -17.56
CA ILE A 483 13.38 -38.87 -16.91
C ILE A 483 12.49 -40.10 -16.67
N GLU A 484 11.80 -40.12 -15.54
CA GLU A 484 10.69 -41.04 -15.24
C GLU A 484 9.44 -40.26 -14.90
N THR A 485 8.29 -40.69 -15.40
CA THR A 485 6.98 -40.16 -15.02
C THR A 485 6.23 -41.12 -14.12
N TYR A 486 5.48 -40.56 -13.19
CA TYR A 486 4.72 -41.29 -12.18
C TYR A 486 3.30 -40.75 -12.08
N THR A 487 2.35 -41.65 -11.90
CA THR A 487 0.95 -41.32 -11.58
C THR A 487 0.65 -41.64 -10.11
N GLY A 488 -0.39 -41.02 -9.56
CA GLY A 488 -0.73 -41.13 -8.14
C GLY A 488 -0.15 -39.95 -7.33
N ASP A 489 -0.04 -40.12 -6.01
CA ASP A 489 0.62 -39.16 -5.13
C ASP A 489 2.01 -39.66 -4.74
N CYS A 490 2.81 -38.79 -4.11
CA CYS A 490 4.17 -39.14 -3.64
C CYS A 490 4.24 -40.29 -2.62
N PHE A 491 3.10 -40.76 -2.10
CA PHE A 491 3.02 -41.89 -1.17
C PHE A 491 2.58 -43.19 -1.85
N GLY A 492 2.13 -43.13 -3.10
CA GLY A 492 1.63 -44.24 -3.91
C GLY A 492 2.05 -44.14 -5.39
N LEU A 493 3.26 -43.66 -5.65
CA LEU A 493 3.78 -43.47 -7.00
C LEU A 493 3.74 -44.76 -7.80
N THR A 494 3.02 -44.73 -8.92
CA THR A 494 3.00 -45.80 -9.90
C THR A 494 3.76 -45.33 -11.13
N LEU A 495 4.92 -45.95 -11.39
CA LEU A 495 5.73 -45.67 -12.57
C LEU A 495 4.86 -45.79 -13.81
N TRP A 496 4.89 -44.75 -14.64
CA TRP A 496 4.17 -44.71 -15.90
C TRP A 496 5.10 -45.00 -17.05
N GLU A 497 6.11 -44.15 -17.26
CA GLU A 497 6.98 -44.21 -18.44
C GLU A 497 8.36 -43.61 -18.12
N CYS A 498 9.39 -43.99 -18.87
CA CYS A 498 10.78 -43.58 -18.67
C CYS A 498 11.41 -43.32 -20.03
N ASP A 499 12.17 -42.23 -20.16
CA ASP A 499 12.95 -41.92 -21.35
C ASP A 499 14.32 -41.35 -20.97
N ASP A 500 15.29 -41.50 -21.87
CA ASP A 500 16.70 -41.18 -21.64
C ASP A 500 17.33 -40.46 -22.83
N ASN A 501 17.07 -40.93 -24.06
CA ASN A 501 17.88 -40.58 -25.21
C ASN A 501 17.05 -40.35 -26.50
N SER A 502 15.75 -40.05 -26.38
CA SER A 502 14.84 -39.91 -27.53
C SER A 502 14.67 -38.46 -28.02
N GLY A 503 15.18 -37.46 -27.30
CA GLY A 503 15.04 -36.03 -27.57
C GLY A 503 16.20 -35.40 -28.35
N ALA A 504 16.15 -34.07 -28.51
CA ALA A 504 17.19 -33.33 -29.24
C ALA A 504 18.55 -33.43 -28.53
N GLY A 505 19.60 -33.78 -29.28
CA GLY A 505 20.95 -33.86 -28.72
C GLY A 505 21.21 -35.08 -27.83
N ASN A 506 20.41 -36.16 -27.95
CA ASN A 506 20.46 -37.34 -27.09
C ASN A 506 20.16 -36.97 -25.63
N GLN A 507 19.01 -36.35 -25.40
CA GLN A 507 18.49 -36.00 -24.08
C GLN A 507 17.12 -36.65 -23.90
N ALA A 508 16.63 -36.75 -22.68
CA ALA A 508 15.35 -37.38 -22.40
C ALA A 508 14.16 -36.58 -22.97
N LEU A 509 13.29 -37.29 -23.69
CA LEU A 509 12.03 -36.77 -24.24
C LEU A 509 10.92 -37.79 -24.05
N LEU A 510 9.88 -37.42 -23.31
CA LEU A 510 8.72 -38.26 -23.06
C LEU A 510 7.48 -37.61 -23.68
N ASN A 511 6.77 -38.36 -24.54
CA ASN A 511 5.59 -37.90 -25.26
C ASN A 511 4.33 -38.58 -24.71
N ILE A 512 3.58 -37.88 -23.88
CA ILE A 512 2.32 -38.36 -23.29
C ILE A 512 1.17 -38.04 -24.23
N ASP A 513 0.39 -39.05 -24.59
CA ASP A 513 -0.87 -38.94 -25.36
C ASP A 513 -1.93 -39.86 -24.76
N ASP A 514 -2.56 -39.43 -23.66
CA ASP A 514 -3.62 -40.17 -22.98
C ASP A 514 -4.74 -39.23 -22.47
N ILE A 515 -5.79 -39.12 -23.28
CA ILE A 515 -6.99 -38.32 -22.97
C ILE A 515 -7.70 -38.74 -21.68
N SER A 516 -7.56 -39.99 -21.22
CA SER A 516 -8.19 -40.44 -19.98
C SER A 516 -7.55 -39.82 -18.72
N LYS A 517 -6.36 -39.24 -18.89
CA LYS A 517 -5.56 -38.59 -17.87
C LYS A 517 -5.63 -37.05 -17.93
N ALA A 518 -6.42 -36.49 -18.83
CA ALA A 518 -6.68 -35.06 -18.92
C ALA A 518 -7.06 -34.45 -17.55
N GLY A 519 -6.36 -33.40 -17.15
CA GLY A 519 -6.54 -32.71 -15.88
C GLY A 519 -5.96 -33.43 -14.65
N GLN A 520 -5.28 -34.57 -14.82
CA GLN A 520 -4.57 -35.24 -13.74
C GLN A 520 -3.14 -34.69 -13.60
N GLU A 521 -2.68 -34.59 -12.36
CA GLU A 521 -1.29 -34.28 -12.03
C GLU A 521 -0.44 -35.56 -12.16
N ILE A 522 0.74 -35.42 -12.76
CA ILE A 522 1.77 -36.46 -12.79
C ILE A 522 3.08 -35.89 -12.29
N TYR A 523 3.92 -36.77 -11.75
CA TYR A 523 5.24 -36.43 -11.22
C TYR A 523 6.31 -36.88 -12.20
N ILE A 524 7.41 -36.13 -12.26
CA ILE A 524 8.54 -36.32 -13.15
C ILE A 524 9.78 -36.36 -12.28
N ARG A 525 10.57 -37.41 -12.40
CA ARG A 525 11.84 -37.60 -11.71
C ARG A 525 12.95 -37.46 -12.73
N VAL A 526 13.95 -36.63 -12.47
CA VAL A 526 15.05 -36.34 -13.41
C VAL A 526 16.38 -36.63 -12.73
N ALA A 527 17.33 -37.22 -13.44
CA ALA A 527 18.66 -37.51 -12.93
C ALA A 527 19.72 -37.54 -14.03
N ASP A 528 21.00 -37.46 -13.66
CA ASP A 528 22.13 -37.72 -14.55
C ASP A 528 22.55 -39.20 -14.46
N VAL A 529 22.73 -39.83 -15.62
CA VAL A 529 23.01 -41.26 -15.80
C VAL A 529 24.44 -41.45 -16.31
N GLY A 530 25.08 -42.57 -15.94
CA GLY A 530 26.50 -42.82 -16.22
C GLY A 530 27.48 -42.01 -15.35
N SER A 531 27.02 -40.93 -14.73
CA SER A 531 27.74 -40.02 -13.84
C SER A 531 26.92 -39.77 -12.55
N ASN A 532 27.51 -39.17 -11.51
CA ASN A 532 26.77 -38.69 -10.33
C ASN A 532 27.19 -37.25 -10.01
N ASP A 533 27.46 -36.51 -11.08
CA ASP A 533 27.98 -35.16 -11.01
C ASP A 533 26.86 -34.19 -10.65
N SER A 534 27.29 -33.00 -10.26
CA SER A 534 26.38 -31.90 -9.96
C SER A 534 26.56 -30.81 -10.99
N GLY A 535 25.46 -30.29 -11.51
CA GLY A 535 25.49 -29.27 -12.55
C GLY A 535 24.10 -28.70 -12.86
N GLU A 536 24.06 -27.87 -13.88
CA GLU A 536 22.83 -27.22 -14.37
C GLU A 536 22.24 -27.98 -15.55
N PHE A 537 20.92 -28.11 -15.58
CA PHE A 537 20.14 -28.67 -16.67
C PHE A 537 18.86 -27.87 -16.90
N SER A 538 18.22 -28.06 -18.04
CA SER A 538 16.89 -27.54 -18.31
C SER A 538 15.86 -28.66 -18.42
N ILE A 539 14.62 -28.33 -18.08
CA ILE A 539 13.45 -29.16 -18.38
C ILE A 539 12.28 -28.26 -18.80
N CYS A 540 11.46 -28.74 -19.73
CA CYS A 540 10.25 -28.06 -20.20
C CYS A 540 9.10 -29.05 -20.36
N ALA A 541 7.87 -28.52 -20.37
CA ALA A 541 6.68 -29.25 -20.81
C ALA A 541 6.03 -28.48 -21.97
N TYR A 542 5.61 -29.18 -23.03
CA TYR A 542 4.94 -28.56 -24.18
C TYR A 542 3.90 -29.48 -24.84
N THR A 543 2.98 -28.95 -25.62
CA THR A 543 1.90 -29.72 -26.27
C THR A 543 1.44 -29.01 -27.54
N GLU A 544 1.02 -29.76 -28.56
CA GLU A 544 0.49 -29.18 -29.80
C GLU A 544 -0.90 -28.53 -29.60
N GLU A 545 -1.58 -28.78 -28.48
CA GLU A 545 -2.91 -28.25 -28.16
C GLU A 545 -2.99 -27.82 -26.68
N THR A 546 -2.82 -26.51 -26.41
CA THR A 546 -3.05 -25.93 -25.09
C THR A 546 -4.54 -25.66 -24.84
N PRO A 547 -5.05 -25.80 -23.60
CA PRO A 547 -6.41 -25.39 -23.26
C PRO A 547 -6.53 -23.87 -23.35
N CYS A 548 -7.23 -23.36 -24.36
CA CYS A 548 -7.44 -21.93 -24.58
C CYS A 548 -8.15 -21.24 -23.41
N ASN A 549 -7.55 -20.18 -22.87
CA ASN A 549 -8.28 -19.20 -22.09
C ASN A 549 -8.92 -18.15 -23.01
N TYR A 550 -10.07 -18.51 -23.59
CA TYR A 550 -10.77 -17.67 -24.58
C TYR A 550 -11.09 -16.25 -24.08
N ALA A 551 -11.26 -16.06 -22.77
CA ALA A 551 -11.54 -14.74 -22.19
C ALA A 551 -10.32 -13.78 -22.30
N LEU A 552 -9.10 -14.30 -22.15
CA LEU A 552 -7.87 -13.52 -22.37
C LEU A 552 -7.69 -13.21 -23.85
N THR A 553 -7.94 -14.19 -24.72
CA THR A 553 -7.85 -14.03 -26.18
C THR A 553 -8.82 -12.96 -26.69
N ASP A 554 -10.08 -12.96 -26.23
CA ASP A 554 -11.08 -11.95 -26.60
C ASP A 554 -10.67 -10.53 -26.16
N SER A 555 -9.99 -10.43 -25.02
CA SER A 555 -9.51 -9.15 -24.48
C SER A 555 -8.31 -8.62 -25.27
N LEU A 556 -7.37 -9.50 -25.64
CA LEU A 556 -6.26 -9.14 -26.54
C LEU A 556 -6.77 -8.74 -27.93
N LEU A 557 -7.81 -9.42 -28.45
CA LEU A 557 -8.44 -9.06 -29.70
C LEU A 557 -9.10 -7.68 -29.65
N SER A 558 -9.79 -7.38 -28.55
CA SER A 558 -10.40 -6.07 -28.35
C SER A 558 -9.33 -4.97 -28.32
N PHE A 559 -8.20 -5.23 -27.67
CA PHE A 559 -7.03 -4.34 -27.67
C PHE A 559 -6.45 -4.14 -29.08
N TYR A 560 -6.22 -5.23 -29.83
CA TYR A 560 -5.71 -5.20 -31.20
C TYR A 560 -6.61 -4.37 -32.13
N ASN A 561 -7.92 -4.61 -32.10
CA ASN A 561 -8.88 -3.87 -32.93
C ASN A 561 -8.98 -2.39 -32.53
N ALA A 562 -9.04 -2.08 -31.23
CA ALA A 562 -9.18 -0.71 -30.74
C ALA A 562 -7.96 0.18 -31.06
N THR A 563 -6.79 -0.45 -31.21
CA THR A 563 -5.53 0.22 -31.53
C THR A 563 -5.11 0.03 -33.01
N ASN A 564 -6.09 -0.24 -33.87
CA ASN A 564 -5.93 -0.32 -35.33
C ASN A 564 -4.86 -1.34 -35.76
N GLY A 565 -4.99 -2.56 -35.21
CA GLY A 565 -4.11 -3.72 -35.41
C GLY A 565 -3.66 -3.99 -36.84
N ASP A 566 -4.55 -3.79 -37.81
CA ASP A 566 -4.25 -3.98 -39.24
C ASP A 566 -3.08 -3.12 -39.72
N SER A 567 -2.86 -1.97 -39.07
CA SER A 567 -1.84 -0.97 -39.38
C SER A 567 -0.57 -1.08 -38.54
N TRP A 568 -0.48 -2.04 -37.60
CA TRP A 568 0.71 -2.24 -36.77
C TRP A 568 1.93 -2.64 -37.61
N THR A 569 3.11 -2.19 -37.22
CA THR A 569 4.38 -2.51 -37.92
C THR A 569 4.72 -4.00 -37.80
N ASN A 570 4.62 -4.55 -36.60
CA ASN A 570 4.81 -5.96 -36.29
C ASN A 570 3.57 -6.49 -35.57
N LYS A 571 2.99 -7.53 -36.17
CA LYS A 571 1.76 -8.21 -35.74
C LYS A 571 1.94 -9.73 -35.70
N GLN A 572 3.19 -10.19 -35.62
CA GLN A 572 3.51 -11.62 -35.51
C GLN A 572 2.79 -12.24 -34.31
N GLY A 573 2.10 -13.36 -34.54
CA GLY A 573 1.28 -14.05 -33.53
C GLY A 573 -0.13 -13.46 -33.38
N TRP A 574 -0.30 -12.14 -33.49
CA TRP A 574 -1.60 -11.48 -33.35
C TRP A 574 -2.57 -11.90 -34.46
N GLU A 575 -2.23 -11.79 -35.75
CA GLU A 575 -3.17 -12.16 -36.83
C GLU A 575 -3.47 -13.66 -36.92
N ASP A 576 -2.46 -14.49 -36.63
CA ASP A 576 -2.58 -15.95 -36.72
C ASP A 576 -3.35 -16.52 -35.52
N GLY A 577 -3.07 -16.03 -34.30
CA GLY A 577 -3.84 -16.33 -33.08
C GLY A 577 -5.33 -16.02 -33.22
N LEU A 578 -5.65 -14.91 -33.89
CA LEU A 578 -7.01 -14.44 -34.15
C LEU A 578 -7.80 -15.27 -35.15
N ASN A 579 -7.14 -15.91 -36.13
CA ASN A 579 -7.81 -16.66 -37.19
C ASN A 579 -7.81 -18.17 -36.97
N SER A 580 -6.86 -18.70 -36.20
CA SER A 580 -6.67 -20.14 -35.98
C SER A 580 -7.16 -20.65 -34.63
N GLY A 581 -7.42 -19.75 -33.67
CA GLY A 581 -7.70 -20.13 -32.28
C GLY A 581 -6.43 -20.52 -31.50
N ASP A 582 -5.25 -20.17 -32.02
CA ASP A 582 -3.98 -20.28 -31.28
C ASP A 582 -3.99 -19.33 -30.08
N CYS A 583 -3.85 -19.91 -28.88
CA CYS A 583 -3.90 -19.23 -27.60
C CYS A 583 -2.52 -19.17 -26.93
N ASP A 584 -1.43 -19.43 -27.66
CA ASP A 584 -0.07 -19.18 -27.17
C ASP A 584 0.31 -17.70 -27.32
N TYR A 585 -0.41 -16.85 -26.58
CA TYR A 585 -0.16 -15.43 -26.55
C TYR A 585 1.26 -15.09 -26.09
N CYS A 586 1.99 -16.00 -25.43
CA CYS A 586 3.37 -15.79 -25.01
C CYS A 586 4.36 -15.73 -26.18
N GLN A 587 3.97 -16.24 -27.35
CA GLN A 587 4.75 -16.13 -28.60
C GLN A 587 4.36 -14.89 -29.42
N TRP A 588 3.30 -14.17 -29.02
CA TRP A 588 2.84 -13.01 -29.76
C TRP A 588 3.80 -11.84 -29.55
N TYR A 589 4.07 -11.12 -30.63
CA TYR A 589 5.01 -10.01 -30.59
C TYR A 589 4.60 -9.00 -29.52
N GLY A 590 5.51 -8.71 -28.59
CA GLY A 590 5.27 -7.75 -27.53
C GLY A 590 4.52 -8.29 -26.31
N ILE A 591 4.05 -9.53 -26.29
CA ILE A 591 3.53 -10.15 -25.06
C ILE A 591 4.69 -10.78 -24.27
N ILE A 592 4.66 -10.61 -22.95
CA ILE A 592 5.65 -11.14 -22.01
C ILE A 592 4.92 -11.99 -20.99
N CYS A 593 5.33 -13.24 -20.83
CA CYS A 593 4.76 -14.18 -19.86
C CYS A 593 5.72 -14.54 -18.74
N ASN A 594 5.18 -14.93 -17.59
CA ASN A 594 5.95 -15.58 -16.52
C ASN A 594 6.14 -17.09 -16.78
N ASN A 595 6.84 -17.77 -15.88
CA ASN A 595 7.05 -19.23 -15.92
C ASN A 595 5.77 -20.08 -15.80
N LYS A 596 4.63 -19.45 -15.50
CA LYS A 596 3.30 -20.08 -15.45
C LYS A 596 2.46 -19.77 -16.71
N ALA A 597 3.07 -19.21 -17.77
CA ALA A 597 2.41 -18.75 -19.00
C ALA A 597 1.31 -17.69 -18.77
N GLU A 598 1.46 -16.86 -17.74
CA GLU A 598 0.55 -15.75 -17.45
C GLU A 598 1.13 -14.44 -18.02
N ILE A 599 0.28 -13.62 -18.65
CA ILE A 599 0.70 -12.34 -19.22
C ILE A 599 1.10 -11.37 -18.10
N ILE A 600 2.39 -11.08 -18.01
CA ILE A 600 2.98 -10.13 -17.05
C ILE A 600 3.50 -8.86 -17.73
N GLY A 601 3.57 -8.82 -19.05
CA GLY A 601 3.94 -7.58 -19.74
C GLY A 601 3.41 -7.47 -21.16
N ILE A 602 3.21 -6.23 -21.60
CA ILE A 602 2.93 -5.86 -22.98
C ILE A 602 3.94 -4.77 -23.38
N ASN A 603 4.80 -5.05 -24.34
CA ASN A 603 5.72 -4.10 -24.96
C ASN A 603 5.46 -4.02 -26.46
N LEU A 604 4.68 -3.02 -26.86
CA LEU A 604 4.36 -2.70 -28.24
C LEU A 604 4.86 -1.30 -28.59
N SER A 605 5.97 -0.89 -27.98
CA SER A 605 6.61 0.38 -28.29
C SER A 605 7.05 0.45 -29.76
N ASN A 606 7.00 1.63 -30.37
CA ASN A 606 7.43 1.86 -31.75
C ASN A 606 6.74 0.95 -32.78
N ASN A 607 5.45 0.65 -32.60
CA ASN A 607 4.75 -0.36 -33.39
C ASN A 607 3.59 0.20 -34.23
N ASN A 608 3.52 1.52 -34.40
CA ASN A 608 2.52 2.22 -35.22
C ASN A 608 1.06 2.00 -34.75
N LEU A 609 0.84 1.79 -33.44
CA LEU A 609 -0.50 1.70 -32.85
C LEU A 609 -1.22 3.04 -32.99
N SER A 610 -2.51 3.03 -33.32
CA SER A 610 -3.34 4.25 -33.43
C SER A 610 -4.79 3.95 -33.02
N GLY A 611 -5.57 4.93 -32.58
CA GLY A 611 -6.91 4.68 -32.04
C GLY A 611 -6.96 4.99 -30.55
N TYR A 612 -7.54 4.11 -29.72
CA TYR A 612 -7.74 4.35 -28.29
C TYR A 612 -7.57 3.07 -27.45
N LEU A 613 -7.32 3.21 -26.14
CA LEU A 613 -7.28 2.09 -25.21
C LEU A 613 -8.70 1.72 -24.77
N TYR A 614 -9.08 0.44 -24.96
CA TYR A 614 -10.43 -0.08 -24.66
C TYR A 614 -10.57 -0.56 -23.20
N SER A 615 -11.80 -0.62 -22.68
CA SER A 615 -12.14 -0.89 -21.27
C SER A 615 -11.90 -2.31 -20.77
N SER A 616 -11.24 -3.19 -21.54
CA SER A 616 -10.97 -4.60 -21.18
C SER A 616 -9.54 -4.85 -20.71
N ILE A 617 -8.75 -3.79 -20.46
CA ILE A 617 -7.37 -3.95 -19.98
C ILE A 617 -7.31 -4.59 -18.59
N ASP A 618 -8.36 -4.46 -17.79
CA ASP A 618 -8.53 -5.04 -16.45
C ASP A 618 -8.45 -6.57 -16.41
N THR A 619 -8.78 -7.25 -17.51
CA THR A 619 -8.63 -8.72 -17.61
C THR A 619 -7.19 -9.19 -17.45
N PHE A 620 -6.21 -8.29 -17.62
CA PHE A 620 -4.79 -8.57 -17.43
C PHE A 620 -4.28 -8.08 -16.06
N PHE A 621 -5.02 -8.34 -14.98
CA PHE A 621 -4.70 -7.92 -13.60
C PHE A 621 -3.31 -8.35 -13.07
N LYS A 622 -2.64 -9.28 -13.76
CA LYS A 622 -1.26 -9.73 -13.48
C LYS A 622 -0.17 -8.93 -14.21
N LEU A 623 -0.53 -7.98 -15.08
CA LEU A 623 0.43 -7.15 -15.79
C LEU A 623 1.31 -6.39 -14.80
N GLN A 624 2.61 -6.47 -15.04
CA GLN A 624 3.66 -5.74 -14.33
C GLN A 624 4.25 -4.65 -15.23
N THR A 625 4.27 -4.84 -16.54
CA THR A 625 4.83 -3.85 -17.49
C THR A 625 3.87 -3.59 -18.65
N ILE A 626 3.55 -2.33 -18.90
CA ILE A 626 2.95 -1.87 -20.15
C ILE A 626 3.90 -0.82 -20.74
N ASN A 627 4.41 -1.09 -21.93
CA ASN A 627 5.14 -0.12 -22.74
C ASN A 627 4.46 -0.01 -24.12
N LEU A 628 3.81 1.12 -24.35
CA LEU A 628 3.14 1.51 -25.59
C LEU A 628 3.76 2.79 -26.16
N SER A 629 4.98 3.15 -25.78
CA SER A 629 5.58 4.42 -26.17
C SER A 629 5.88 4.51 -27.66
N ASN A 630 6.01 5.73 -28.16
CA ASN A 630 6.34 6.01 -29.56
C ASN A 630 5.31 5.40 -30.53
N ASN A 631 4.03 5.69 -30.28
CA ASN A 631 2.91 5.27 -31.11
C ASN A 631 2.02 6.50 -31.42
N SER A 632 0.80 6.28 -31.89
CA SER A 632 -0.16 7.33 -32.25
C SER A 632 -1.52 7.11 -31.59
N ILE A 633 -1.54 6.52 -30.39
CA ILE A 633 -2.76 6.27 -29.60
C ILE A 633 -3.31 7.60 -29.08
N SER A 634 -4.63 7.75 -29.05
CA SER A 634 -5.38 8.97 -28.69
C SER A 634 -6.52 8.67 -27.70
N GLY A 635 -7.20 9.71 -27.21
CA GLY A 635 -8.22 9.59 -26.16
C GLY A 635 -7.61 9.62 -24.76
N GLY A 636 -8.37 9.15 -23.77
CA GLY A 636 -7.95 9.04 -22.37
C GLY A 636 -7.53 7.63 -21.96
N LEU A 637 -6.95 7.52 -20.76
CA LEU A 637 -6.76 6.23 -20.09
C LEU A 637 -8.12 5.72 -19.57
N PRO A 638 -8.50 4.45 -19.81
CA PRO A 638 -9.76 3.90 -19.31
C PRO A 638 -9.74 3.82 -17.78
N THR A 639 -10.89 4.03 -17.12
CA THR A 639 -11.02 3.97 -15.65
C THR A 639 -10.60 2.61 -15.08
N GLU A 640 -10.83 1.55 -15.84
CA GLU A 640 -10.53 0.15 -15.55
C GLU A 640 -9.02 -0.12 -15.38
N ILE A 641 -8.15 0.83 -15.76
CA ILE A 641 -6.71 0.77 -15.45
C ILE A 641 -6.45 0.67 -13.94
N GLU A 642 -7.40 1.10 -13.09
CA GLU A 642 -7.32 0.92 -11.64
C GLU A 642 -7.21 -0.53 -11.19
N ASN A 643 -7.67 -1.48 -12.01
CA ASN A 643 -7.63 -2.92 -11.72
C ASN A 643 -6.26 -3.54 -12.00
N LEU A 644 -5.34 -2.82 -12.67
CA LEU A 644 -3.97 -3.26 -12.96
C LEU A 644 -3.05 -3.00 -11.76
N THR A 645 -3.40 -3.54 -10.60
CA THR A 645 -2.70 -3.26 -9.34
C THR A 645 -1.33 -3.90 -9.23
N SER A 646 -1.05 -4.91 -10.06
CA SER A 646 0.27 -5.53 -10.21
C SER A 646 1.24 -4.68 -11.05
N LEU A 647 0.75 -3.60 -11.69
CA LEU A 647 1.54 -2.83 -12.65
C LEU A 647 2.65 -2.05 -11.96
N GLN A 648 3.87 -2.23 -12.48
CA GLN A 648 5.11 -1.62 -12.00
C GLN A 648 5.66 -0.58 -12.96
N THR A 649 5.45 -0.80 -14.27
CA THR A 649 5.91 0.08 -15.33
C THR A 649 4.73 0.40 -16.25
N LEU A 650 4.41 1.68 -16.38
CA LEU A 650 3.50 2.20 -17.40
C LEU A 650 4.25 3.27 -18.20
N ASP A 651 4.62 2.94 -19.42
CA ASP A 651 5.22 3.87 -20.38
C ASP A 651 4.27 4.01 -21.58
N ILE A 652 3.61 5.16 -21.67
CA ILE A 652 2.72 5.56 -22.76
C ILE A 652 3.22 6.84 -23.43
N SER A 653 4.50 7.18 -23.22
CA SER A 653 5.12 8.40 -23.74
C SER A 653 5.11 8.47 -25.26
N HIS A 654 5.24 9.67 -25.81
CA HIS A 654 5.29 9.89 -27.26
C HIS A 654 4.08 9.28 -28.00
N ASN A 655 2.87 9.69 -27.59
CA ASN A 655 1.59 9.32 -28.19
C ASN A 655 0.72 10.59 -28.40
N ASN A 656 -0.56 10.41 -28.71
CA ASN A 656 -1.54 11.49 -28.90
C ASN A 656 -2.65 11.46 -27.83
N PHE A 657 -2.38 10.94 -26.61
CA PHE A 657 -3.38 10.94 -25.53
C PHE A 657 -3.79 12.36 -25.20
N ASN A 658 -5.09 12.66 -25.17
CA ASN A 658 -5.63 14.02 -25.18
C ASN A 658 -6.86 14.17 -24.28
N ASP A 659 -6.79 13.61 -23.08
CA ASP A 659 -7.81 13.69 -22.03
C ASP A 659 -7.14 14.07 -20.68
N THR A 660 -7.89 14.10 -19.60
CA THR A 660 -7.34 14.24 -18.23
C THR A 660 -6.66 12.96 -17.75
N LEU A 661 -5.67 13.10 -16.85
CA LEU A 661 -5.12 11.95 -16.12
C LEU A 661 -6.18 11.43 -15.13
N PRO A 662 -6.61 10.16 -15.21
CA PRO A 662 -7.68 9.68 -14.36
C PRO A 662 -7.18 9.46 -12.93
N ASP A 663 -8.04 9.85 -11.98
CA ASP A 663 -7.92 9.57 -10.56
C ASP A 663 -7.63 8.09 -10.23
N ALA A 664 -8.09 7.18 -11.10
CA ALA A 664 -7.84 5.75 -11.08
C ALA A 664 -6.35 5.37 -10.96
N LEU A 665 -5.43 6.21 -11.48
CA LEU A 665 -3.98 5.96 -11.40
C LEU A 665 -3.49 5.82 -9.95
N ARG A 666 -4.15 6.46 -8.96
CA ARG A 666 -3.79 6.34 -7.54
C ARG A 666 -3.94 4.92 -6.97
N ASN A 667 -4.74 4.07 -7.62
CA ASN A 667 -4.99 2.71 -7.16
C ASN A 667 -3.85 1.75 -7.53
N MET A 668 -2.96 2.15 -8.45
CA MET A 668 -1.85 1.35 -8.96
C MET A 668 -0.61 1.43 -8.05
N ARG A 669 -0.77 1.14 -6.76
CA ARG A 669 0.25 1.36 -5.71
C ARG A 669 1.59 0.63 -5.92
N GLY A 670 1.63 -0.34 -6.84
CA GLY A 670 2.84 -1.02 -7.27
C GLY A 670 3.68 -0.25 -8.29
N LEU A 671 3.20 0.86 -8.85
CA LEU A 671 3.89 1.58 -9.93
C LEU A 671 5.24 2.16 -9.45
N LYS A 672 6.32 1.88 -10.20
CA LYS A 672 7.67 2.45 -9.99
C LYS A 672 8.18 3.26 -11.17
N HIS A 673 7.67 3.01 -12.36
CA HIS A 673 7.99 3.78 -13.54
C HIS A 673 6.68 4.22 -14.21
N LEU A 674 6.46 5.53 -14.26
CA LEU A 674 5.35 6.13 -14.97
C LEU A 674 5.88 7.20 -15.91
N ASP A 675 5.70 6.96 -17.20
CA ASP A 675 6.03 7.92 -18.24
C ASP A 675 4.80 8.17 -19.12
N VAL A 676 4.28 9.38 -19.02
CA VAL A 676 3.18 9.88 -19.87
C VAL A 676 3.65 11.07 -20.71
N SER A 677 4.96 11.31 -20.77
CA SER A 677 5.55 12.48 -21.40
C SER A 677 5.26 12.54 -22.89
N ASN A 678 5.39 13.73 -23.48
CA ASN A 678 5.20 13.94 -24.93
C ASN A 678 3.83 13.43 -25.42
N ASN A 679 2.76 13.89 -24.74
CA ASN A 679 1.37 13.64 -25.08
C ASN A 679 0.59 14.97 -25.07
N GLN A 680 -0.74 14.92 -25.03
CA GLN A 680 -1.63 16.09 -24.97
C GLN A 680 -2.54 16.04 -23.74
N PHE A 681 -2.11 15.38 -22.65
CA PHE A 681 -2.88 15.33 -21.40
C PHE A 681 -3.11 16.75 -20.86
N TYR A 682 -4.32 17.03 -20.35
CA TYR A 682 -4.68 18.35 -19.80
C TYR A 682 -5.39 18.23 -18.44
N GLY A 683 -5.64 19.37 -17.78
CA GLY A 683 -6.22 19.40 -16.44
C GLY A 683 -5.16 19.19 -15.35
N THR A 684 -5.59 18.99 -14.11
CA THR A 684 -4.70 18.85 -12.96
C THR A 684 -4.06 17.48 -12.88
N THR A 685 -2.92 17.38 -12.20
CA THR A 685 -2.45 16.07 -11.72
C THR A 685 -3.45 15.50 -10.71
N PRO A 686 -3.61 14.16 -10.62
CA PRO A 686 -4.50 13.57 -9.61
C PRO A 686 -4.11 14.03 -8.19
N LEU A 687 -5.10 14.33 -7.35
CA LEU A 687 -4.83 14.74 -5.96
C LEU A 687 -4.28 13.58 -5.13
N TYR A 688 -3.38 13.88 -4.19
CA TYR A 688 -2.74 12.92 -3.29
C TYR A 688 -1.93 11.82 -4.00
N PHE A 689 -1.59 12.05 -5.27
CA PHE A 689 -0.90 11.10 -6.15
C PHE A 689 0.40 10.58 -5.52
N GLY A 690 1.18 11.50 -4.96
CA GLY A 690 2.39 11.28 -4.18
C GLY A 690 2.25 10.49 -2.89
N PHE A 691 1.06 10.48 -2.27
CA PHE A 691 0.81 9.68 -1.07
C PHE A 691 0.49 8.22 -1.40
N TYR A 692 -0.22 7.99 -2.51
CA TYR A 692 -0.68 6.65 -2.88
C TYR A 692 0.36 5.87 -3.70
N LEU A 693 1.09 6.54 -4.60
CA LEU A 693 2.12 5.93 -5.42
C LEU A 693 3.52 6.15 -4.84
N SER A 694 3.71 5.83 -3.55
CA SER A 694 4.97 6.03 -2.81
C SER A 694 6.16 5.23 -3.35
N ASN A 695 5.91 4.32 -4.30
CA ASN A 695 6.87 3.40 -4.88
C ASN A 695 7.43 3.90 -6.23
N LEU A 696 6.92 5.02 -6.76
CA LEU A 696 7.44 5.66 -7.97
C LEU A 696 8.91 6.04 -7.77
N ASN A 697 9.75 5.63 -8.72
CA ASN A 697 11.16 5.97 -8.79
C ASN A 697 11.53 6.70 -10.10
N TYR A 698 10.66 6.63 -11.09
CA TYR A 698 10.73 7.38 -12.34
C TYR A 698 9.34 7.91 -12.64
N LEU A 699 9.21 9.24 -12.74
CA LEU A 699 7.97 9.92 -13.05
C LEU A 699 8.24 11.00 -14.11
N ASP A 700 7.71 10.82 -15.32
CA ASP A 700 7.82 11.82 -16.38
C ASP A 700 6.44 12.20 -16.92
N PHE A 701 6.01 13.42 -16.57
CA PHE A 701 4.80 14.07 -17.06
C PHE A 701 5.12 15.20 -18.06
N SER A 702 6.39 15.36 -18.45
CA SER A 702 6.86 16.47 -19.24
C SER A 702 6.23 16.55 -20.64
N SER A 703 6.23 17.73 -21.23
CA SER A 703 5.73 17.98 -22.58
C SER A 703 4.27 17.50 -22.76
N ASN A 704 3.38 18.01 -21.91
CA ASN A 704 1.93 17.85 -21.95
C ASN A 704 1.24 19.22 -21.81
N ASN A 705 -0.07 19.26 -21.58
CA ASN A 705 -0.85 20.48 -21.34
C ASN A 705 -1.51 20.47 -19.94
N LEU A 706 -0.84 19.86 -18.96
CA LEU A 706 -1.31 19.83 -17.57
C LEU A 706 -1.34 21.24 -16.99
N SER A 707 -2.26 21.48 -16.06
CA SER A 707 -2.59 22.79 -15.48
C SER A 707 -2.83 22.71 -13.96
N GLY A 708 -2.85 23.85 -13.29
CA GLY A 708 -3.10 23.92 -11.85
C GLY A 708 -1.84 23.64 -11.02
N CYS A 709 -1.99 23.63 -9.70
CA CYS A 709 -0.87 23.55 -8.76
C CYS A 709 -0.19 22.19 -8.74
N PHE A 710 1.04 22.18 -8.23
CA PHE A 710 1.63 20.94 -7.79
C PHE A 710 0.83 20.44 -6.58
N ASP A 711 0.28 19.23 -6.66
CA ASP A 711 -0.27 18.61 -5.46
C ASP A 711 0.85 18.45 -4.42
N SER A 712 0.59 18.84 -3.17
CA SER A 712 1.62 18.84 -2.11
C SER A 712 2.30 17.48 -1.92
N SER A 713 1.62 16.38 -2.27
CA SER A 713 2.21 15.04 -2.19
C SER A 713 3.26 14.77 -3.28
N LEU A 714 3.29 15.52 -4.39
CA LEU A 714 4.34 15.42 -5.41
C LEU A 714 5.74 15.73 -4.86
N SER A 715 5.83 16.46 -3.74
CA SER A 715 7.09 16.66 -3.01
C SER A 715 7.77 15.34 -2.60
N ASN A 716 7.00 14.25 -2.43
CA ASN A 716 7.56 12.92 -2.18
C ASN A 716 8.45 12.41 -3.32
N TYR A 717 8.27 12.94 -4.53
CA TYR A 717 9.02 12.56 -5.73
C TYR A 717 10.28 13.38 -5.96
N CYS A 718 10.54 14.41 -5.16
CA CYS A 718 11.73 15.24 -5.30
C CYS A 718 13.07 14.52 -5.08
N SER A 719 13.03 13.34 -4.47
CA SER A 719 14.21 12.54 -4.15
C SER A 719 14.36 11.26 -4.99
N ILE A 720 13.45 11.02 -5.95
CA ILE A 720 13.48 9.84 -6.80
C ILE A 720 14.49 9.98 -7.93
N ASN A 721 14.83 8.88 -8.60
CA ASN A 721 15.88 8.87 -9.64
C ASN A 721 15.59 9.82 -10.81
N PHE A 722 14.33 9.97 -11.20
CA PHE A 722 13.94 10.91 -12.24
C PHE A 722 12.51 11.42 -12.00
N PHE A 723 12.37 12.74 -11.92
CA PHE A 723 11.08 13.41 -11.81
C PHE A 723 11.09 14.65 -12.70
N SER A 724 10.20 14.68 -13.70
CA SER A 724 10.06 15.80 -14.61
C SER A 724 8.60 16.08 -14.90
N MET A 725 8.22 17.36 -14.82
CA MET A 725 6.94 17.88 -15.31
C MET A 725 7.16 19.02 -16.32
N SER A 726 8.40 19.23 -16.76
CA SER A 726 8.79 20.37 -17.58
C SER A 726 8.04 20.43 -18.90
N GLY A 727 7.80 21.62 -19.44
CA GLY A 727 7.06 21.76 -20.70
C GLY A 727 5.55 21.52 -20.56
N ASN A 728 4.99 21.72 -19.36
CA ASN A 728 3.56 21.88 -19.13
C ASN A 728 3.27 23.38 -18.89
N PRO A 729 2.90 24.14 -19.93
CA PRO A 729 2.88 25.61 -19.87
C PRO A 729 1.82 26.20 -18.93
N LEU A 730 0.81 25.42 -18.54
CA LEU A 730 -0.28 25.85 -17.65
C LEU A 730 -0.04 25.49 -16.17
N MET A 731 1.12 24.89 -15.84
CA MET A 731 1.55 24.63 -14.46
C MET A 731 2.53 25.70 -13.96
N PRO A 732 2.69 25.86 -12.64
CA PRO A 732 3.75 26.66 -12.03
C PRO A 732 5.11 26.45 -12.70
N TYR A 733 5.77 27.54 -13.08
CA TYR A 733 7.09 27.54 -13.73
C TYR A 733 7.17 26.65 -14.99
N SER A 734 6.07 26.51 -15.74
CA SER A 734 5.98 25.58 -16.88
C SER A 734 6.27 24.12 -16.51
N GLY A 735 5.96 23.73 -15.27
CA GLY A 735 6.23 22.42 -14.70
C GLY A 735 7.68 22.20 -14.24
N ASP A 736 8.45 23.27 -14.03
CA ASP A 736 9.76 23.17 -13.37
C ASP A 736 9.59 22.88 -11.88
N VAL A 737 9.89 21.64 -11.50
CA VAL A 737 9.74 21.13 -10.13
C VAL A 737 10.89 21.52 -9.21
N SER A 738 11.94 22.20 -9.70
CA SER A 738 13.14 22.49 -8.91
C SER A 738 12.82 23.32 -7.67
N LEU A 739 11.99 24.36 -7.82
CA LEU A 739 11.57 25.25 -6.74
C LEU A 739 10.58 24.58 -5.78
N MET A 740 9.71 23.72 -6.30
CA MET A 740 8.84 22.86 -5.49
C MET A 740 9.68 21.94 -4.58
N CYS A 741 10.74 21.36 -5.14
CA CYS A 741 11.58 20.39 -4.43
C CYS A 741 12.57 21.01 -3.43
N SER A 742 13.02 22.24 -3.64
CA SER A 742 13.91 22.93 -2.71
C SER A 742 13.15 23.64 -1.59
N ASP A 743 12.06 24.33 -1.95
CA ASP A 743 11.43 25.34 -1.08
C ASP A 743 9.92 25.18 -0.95
N GLY A 744 9.33 24.14 -1.57
CA GLY A 744 7.88 23.89 -1.51
C GLY A 744 7.05 24.84 -2.37
N PHE A 745 7.65 25.54 -3.33
CA PHE A 745 6.94 26.51 -4.17
C PHE A 745 6.09 25.85 -5.27
N GLY A 746 4.97 26.48 -5.59
CA GLY A 746 3.97 26.01 -6.55
C GLY A 746 3.05 24.90 -6.02
N VAL A 747 3.04 24.60 -4.71
CA VAL A 747 2.18 23.54 -4.13
C VAL A 747 0.86 24.08 -3.56
N ASP A 748 -0.23 23.34 -3.72
CA ASP A 748 -1.50 23.59 -3.00
C ASP A 748 -1.50 22.83 -1.67
N SER A 749 -1.21 23.52 -0.56
CA SER A 749 -0.99 22.91 0.75
C SER A 749 -2.28 22.70 1.57
N ASP A 750 -3.32 23.48 1.30
CA ASP A 750 -4.58 23.47 2.04
C ASP A 750 -5.79 23.03 1.19
N GLY A 751 -5.58 22.77 -0.11
CA GLY A 751 -6.54 22.16 -1.02
C GLY A 751 -7.56 23.14 -1.58
N ASP A 752 -7.20 24.42 -1.65
CA ASP A 752 -8.06 25.49 -2.13
C ASP A 752 -7.95 25.74 -3.65
N SER A 753 -7.07 25.00 -4.33
CA SER A 753 -6.70 25.10 -5.75
C SER A 753 -5.69 26.21 -6.11
N HIS A 754 -4.98 26.80 -5.14
CA HIS A 754 -3.97 27.85 -5.35
C HIS A 754 -2.57 27.45 -4.87
N CYS A 755 -1.55 27.96 -5.57
CA CYS A 755 -0.21 27.41 -5.48
C CYS A 755 0.67 28.30 -4.62
N ALA A 756 1.17 27.80 -3.49
CA ALA A 756 2.04 28.52 -2.57
C ALA A 756 3.26 29.10 -3.30
N ASN A 757 3.40 30.42 -3.28
CA ASN A 757 4.56 31.16 -3.82
C ASN A 757 4.92 30.84 -5.29
N VAL A 758 4.07 31.22 -6.25
CA VAL A 758 4.52 31.44 -7.63
C VAL A 758 5.04 32.86 -7.90
N THR A 759 4.64 33.88 -7.12
CA THR A 759 5.54 34.98 -6.67
C THR A 759 5.08 35.91 -5.52
N ASP A 760 3.89 35.79 -4.93
CA ASP A 760 3.55 36.13 -3.51
C ASP A 760 2.08 35.77 -3.23
N CYS A 761 1.83 34.66 -2.54
CA CYS A 761 0.51 34.35 -1.94
C CYS A 761 0.75 33.60 -0.61
N ASN A 762 0.62 34.33 0.50
CA ASN A 762 0.94 33.90 1.86
C ASN A 762 -0.07 32.88 2.42
N ASP A 763 0.37 31.63 2.53
CA ASP A 763 -0.30 30.39 2.95
C ASP A 763 -0.77 30.30 4.41
N ASN A 764 -0.73 31.40 5.17
CA ASN A 764 -0.99 31.40 6.62
C ASN A 764 -2.10 32.35 7.08
N GLU A 765 -2.73 33.12 6.19
CA GLU A 765 -3.85 34.00 6.56
C GLU A 765 -5.12 33.59 5.82
N ALA A 766 -6.16 33.24 6.59
CA ALA A 766 -7.45 32.74 6.10
C ALA A 766 -8.30 33.77 5.31
N ASP A 767 -7.72 34.91 4.95
CA ASP A 767 -8.37 36.03 4.30
C ASP A 767 -7.76 36.33 2.91
N SER A 768 -6.79 35.54 2.42
CA SER A 768 -6.19 35.68 1.08
C SER A 768 -6.18 34.33 0.35
N PHE A 769 -7.13 34.16 -0.58
CA PHE A 769 -7.32 32.98 -1.43
C PHE A 769 -7.77 33.46 -2.81
N ASP A 770 -7.43 32.76 -3.89
CA ASP A 770 -7.81 33.20 -5.23
C ASP A 770 -9.35 33.19 -5.41
N GLY A 771 -9.84 34.18 -6.15
CA GLY A 771 -11.25 34.54 -6.19
C GLY A 771 -11.70 35.46 -5.05
N ASN A 772 -10.83 35.82 -4.09
CA ASN A 772 -11.03 37.06 -3.34
C ASN A 772 -10.88 38.24 -4.29
N PRO A 773 -11.67 39.31 -4.13
CA PRO A 773 -11.44 40.54 -4.89
C PRO A 773 -10.01 41.03 -4.61
N GLU A 774 -9.24 41.30 -5.66
CA GLU A 774 -8.01 42.07 -5.59
C GLU A 774 -8.21 43.25 -4.61
N ILE A 775 -7.24 43.49 -3.72
CA ILE A 775 -7.24 44.58 -2.74
C ILE A 775 -6.00 45.42 -3.01
N CYS A 776 -6.12 46.74 -3.18
CA CYS A 776 -4.98 47.62 -3.50
C CYS A 776 -3.98 47.79 -2.35
N ASP A 777 -3.21 46.76 -2.03
CA ASP A 777 -2.19 46.75 -1.00
C ASP A 777 -0.77 46.46 -1.54
N GLY A 778 -0.64 46.25 -2.87
CA GLY A 778 0.63 45.97 -3.53
C GLY A 778 1.05 44.51 -3.46
N ILE A 779 0.09 43.61 -3.24
CA ILE A 779 0.21 42.15 -3.21
C ILE A 779 -0.68 41.58 -4.33
N ASP A 780 -0.32 40.42 -4.88
CA ASP A 780 -1.00 39.75 -6.01
C ASP A 780 -2.01 38.74 -5.45
N ASN A 781 -3.23 39.20 -5.13
CA ASN A 781 -4.18 38.45 -4.30
C ASN A 781 -4.94 37.35 -5.08
N ASP A 782 -4.96 37.43 -6.41
CA ASP A 782 -5.45 36.42 -7.35
C ASP A 782 -4.31 35.60 -8.01
N CYS A 783 -3.08 35.80 -7.51
CA CYS A 783 -1.89 35.01 -7.79
C CYS A 783 -1.57 34.84 -9.29
N ASN A 784 -1.97 35.77 -10.15
CA ASN A 784 -1.82 35.66 -11.60
C ASN A 784 -0.46 36.15 -12.13
N GLY A 785 0.41 36.62 -11.23
CA GLY A 785 1.76 37.10 -11.50
C GLY A 785 1.84 38.60 -11.77
N ILE A 786 0.76 39.35 -11.57
CA ILE A 786 0.67 40.79 -11.81
C ILE A 786 -0.01 41.46 -10.61
N VAL A 787 0.76 42.21 -9.83
CA VAL A 787 0.25 42.95 -8.66
C VAL A 787 -0.85 43.95 -9.06
N ASP A 788 -1.99 43.90 -8.35
CA ASP A 788 -3.15 44.79 -8.47
C ASP A 788 -3.82 44.82 -9.86
N ASP A 789 -4.09 43.68 -10.53
CA ASP A 789 -4.43 43.67 -11.96
C ASP A 789 -5.88 43.27 -12.36
N GLY A 790 -6.82 43.02 -11.45
CA GLY A 790 -8.26 43.09 -11.66
C GLY A 790 -8.87 42.60 -13.00
N TYR A 791 -9.41 41.37 -12.99
CA TYR A 791 -10.37 40.74 -13.92
C TYR A 791 -10.85 41.55 -15.16
N LEU A 792 -10.38 41.15 -16.35
CA LEU A 792 -10.81 41.64 -17.67
C LEU A 792 -12.25 41.20 -18.03
N GLY A 793 -13.27 41.85 -17.45
CA GLY A 793 -14.68 41.53 -17.72
C GLY A 793 -15.60 42.69 -18.14
N LEU A 794 -15.19 43.96 -18.00
CA LEU A 794 -16.06 45.11 -18.26
C LEU A 794 -15.61 45.93 -19.46
N GLN A 795 -15.91 45.45 -20.67
CA GLN A 795 -15.64 46.20 -21.90
C GLN A 795 -16.64 47.33 -22.20
N ASN A 796 -17.59 47.70 -21.32
CA ASN A 796 -18.66 48.66 -21.67
C ASN A 796 -19.13 49.58 -20.53
N VAL A 797 -18.24 50.23 -19.78
CA VAL A 797 -18.63 51.36 -18.91
C VAL A 797 -17.92 52.63 -19.40
N TYR A 798 -18.69 53.53 -20.03
CA TYR A 798 -18.22 54.82 -20.53
C TYR A 798 -18.69 55.94 -19.58
N LEU A 799 -17.76 56.66 -18.93
CA LEU A 799 -18.05 57.86 -18.13
C LEU A 799 -17.61 59.11 -18.91
N GLY A 800 -18.54 60.05 -19.13
CA GLY A 800 -18.40 61.20 -20.04
C GLY A 800 -17.62 62.42 -19.50
N LEU A 801 -17.29 63.37 -20.39
CA LEU A 801 -16.33 64.48 -20.22
C LEU A 801 -16.88 65.76 -19.53
N SER A 802 -16.17 66.22 -18.48
CA SER A 802 -15.79 67.61 -18.07
C SER A 802 -16.84 68.75 -17.99
N THR A 803 -16.73 69.86 -17.23
CA THR A 803 -15.64 70.50 -16.46
C THR A 803 -16.24 71.17 -15.22
N ASP A 804 -15.85 70.66 -14.05
CA ASP A 804 -15.40 71.43 -12.89
C ASP A 804 -16.41 72.22 -12.02
N TRP A 805 -16.43 71.88 -10.73
CA TRP A 805 -16.42 72.89 -9.66
C TRP A 805 -15.73 72.37 -8.37
N MET A 806 -14.48 71.95 -8.59
CA MET A 806 -13.32 72.15 -7.69
C MET A 806 -12.88 70.97 -6.81
N ASP A 807 -12.37 69.97 -7.52
CA ASP A 807 -11.52 68.83 -7.17
C ASP A 807 -10.09 69.24 -6.72
N GLU A 808 -9.32 68.36 -6.06
CA GLU A 808 -7.84 68.21 -6.21
C GLU A 808 -7.31 66.92 -5.51
N ASN A 809 -7.71 65.69 -5.88
CA ASN A 809 -6.79 64.53 -5.78
C ASN A 809 -7.26 63.28 -6.53
N ASN A 810 -7.31 63.44 -7.86
CA ASN A 810 -6.84 62.46 -8.84
C ASN A 810 -7.95 61.67 -9.57
N TRP A 811 -8.24 62.13 -10.79
CA TRP A 811 -9.09 61.48 -11.79
C TRP A 811 -8.20 61.06 -12.95
N SER A 812 -8.18 59.78 -13.33
CA SER A 812 -7.38 59.28 -14.44
C SER A 812 -8.22 59.11 -15.72
N LEU A 813 -7.66 59.59 -16.84
CA LEU A 813 -8.22 59.49 -18.18
C LEU A 813 -8.07 58.07 -18.72
N GLY A 814 -9.17 57.46 -19.17
CA GLY A 814 -9.12 56.22 -19.96
C GLY A 814 -8.77 54.96 -19.16
N HIS A 815 -9.10 54.94 -17.87
CA HIS A 815 -8.96 53.78 -17.01
C HIS A 815 -10.30 53.02 -16.92
N ILE A 816 -10.24 51.70 -17.06
CA ILE A 816 -11.33 50.80 -16.66
C ILE A 816 -11.08 50.56 -15.18
N PRO A 817 -11.98 50.98 -14.27
CA PRO A 817 -11.77 50.80 -12.84
C PRO A 817 -11.56 49.32 -12.54
N LEU A 818 -10.46 49.01 -11.86
CA LEU A 818 -10.20 47.68 -11.34
C LEU A 818 -11.24 47.37 -10.24
N PRO A 819 -11.56 46.09 -9.95
CA PRO A 819 -12.49 45.70 -8.90
C PRO A 819 -12.16 46.28 -7.51
N CYS A 820 -10.88 46.60 -7.28
CA CYS A 820 -10.30 47.18 -6.08
C CYS A 820 -10.29 48.72 -6.04
N GLU A 821 -10.61 49.39 -7.16
CA GLU A 821 -10.66 50.85 -7.19
C GLU A 821 -11.97 51.31 -6.57
N GLU A 822 -11.87 51.96 -5.42
CA GLU A 822 -13.04 52.50 -4.72
C GLU A 822 -13.59 53.73 -5.50
N VAL A 823 -14.51 53.48 -6.46
CA VAL A 823 -15.02 54.50 -7.41
C VAL A 823 -16.14 55.35 -6.81
N MET A 824 -16.05 56.67 -7.00
CA MET A 824 -17.15 57.61 -6.77
C MET A 824 -17.95 57.80 -8.06
N ILE A 825 -19.22 57.40 -8.09
CA ILE A 825 -20.08 57.60 -9.27
C ILE A 825 -20.80 58.95 -9.12
N GLY A 826 -20.24 59.98 -9.74
CA GLY A 826 -20.81 61.32 -9.78
C GLY A 826 -21.39 61.66 -11.14
N MET A 827 -22.68 62.00 -11.20
CA MET A 827 -23.29 62.71 -12.32
C MET A 827 -23.34 64.19 -12.00
N ASP A 828 -22.64 64.99 -12.79
CA ASP A 828 -22.83 66.44 -12.80
C ASP A 828 -23.99 66.83 -13.75
N GLU A 829 -24.11 68.11 -14.10
CA GLU A 829 -25.13 68.58 -15.05
C GLU A 829 -24.88 68.15 -16.52
N SER A 830 -23.70 67.59 -16.83
CA SER A 830 -23.29 67.17 -18.17
C SER A 830 -23.59 65.70 -18.47
N ILE A 831 -23.52 64.83 -17.46
CA ILE A 831 -23.82 63.38 -17.58
C ILE A 831 -25.32 63.15 -17.34
N ARG A 832 -26.03 62.86 -18.43
CA ARG A 832 -27.49 62.66 -18.41
C ARG A 832 -27.92 61.25 -18.05
N GLU A 833 -27.09 60.24 -18.29
CA GLU A 833 -27.46 58.84 -18.05
C GLU A 833 -26.24 57.97 -17.74
N VAL A 834 -26.35 57.12 -16.72
CA VAL A 834 -25.42 56.01 -16.44
C VAL A 834 -26.28 54.77 -16.21
N ILE A 835 -25.92 53.69 -16.87
CA ILE A 835 -26.62 52.41 -16.79
C ILE A 835 -25.60 51.35 -16.39
N ILE A 836 -25.85 50.70 -15.26
CA ILE A 836 -25.20 49.44 -14.92
C ILE A 836 -25.90 48.34 -15.72
N PRO A 837 -25.17 47.57 -16.55
CA PRO A 837 -25.78 46.57 -17.40
C PRO A 837 -26.51 45.48 -16.61
N PRO A 838 -27.46 44.76 -17.25
CA PRO A 838 -28.06 43.57 -16.65
C PRO A 838 -27.03 42.48 -16.35
N ASN A 839 -27.27 41.66 -15.31
CA ASN A 839 -26.39 40.56 -14.85
C ASN A 839 -24.96 41.01 -14.48
N THR A 840 -24.79 42.26 -14.05
CA THR A 840 -23.51 42.77 -13.53
C THR A 840 -23.45 42.60 -12.01
N TYR A 841 -22.42 41.94 -11.49
CA TYR A 841 -22.27 41.63 -10.06
C TYR A 841 -20.90 42.09 -9.53
N GLY A 842 -20.76 42.21 -8.21
CA GLY A 842 -19.46 42.41 -7.55
C GLY A 842 -18.88 43.82 -7.59
N ILE A 843 -19.67 44.84 -7.97
CA ILE A 843 -19.19 46.23 -7.99
C ILE A 843 -19.35 46.86 -6.60
N ILE A 844 -18.25 47.32 -6.01
CA ILE A 844 -18.24 48.11 -4.76
C ILE A 844 -18.07 49.60 -5.11
N VAL A 845 -18.90 50.49 -4.54
CA VAL A 845 -18.84 51.94 -4.81
C VAL A 845 -18.72 52.76 -3.52
N LYS A 846 -17.83 53.76 -3.49
CA LYS A 846 -17.69 54.70 -2.34
C LYS A 846 -18.85 55.66 -2.20
N GLY A 847 -19.68 55.80 -3.21
CA GLY A 847 -20.85 56.67 -3.16
C GLY A 847 -21.41 56.96 -4.54
N ILE A 848 -22.70 57.29 -4.57
CA ILE A 848 -23.43 57.61 -5.80
C ILE A 848 -24.03 59.00 -5.64
N LYS A 849 -23.71 59.91 -6.55
CA LYS A 849 -24.31 61.25 -6.61
C LYS A 849 -24.98 61.45 -7.95
N VAL A 850 -26.30 61.58 -7.95
CA VAL A 850 -27.10 61.79 -9.17
C VAL A 850 -27.45 63.27 -9.25
N GLY A 851 -26.99 63.97 -10.30
CA GLY A 851 -27.33 65.36 -10.57
C GLY A 851 -28.79 65.53 -11.00
N SER A 852 -29.30 66.76 -10.96
CA SER A 852 -30.73 67.09 -11.21
C SER A 852 -31.28 66.69 -12.58
N ASN A 853 -30.41 66.56 -13.59
CA ASN A 853 -30.77 66.12 -14.94
C ASN A 853 -30.26 64.70 -15.27
N GLY A 854 -29.68 64.01 -14.29
CA GLY A 854 -29.05 62.70 -14.45
C GLY A 854 -30.02 61.56 -14.19
N THR A 855 -29.87 60.46 -14.93
CA THR A 855 -30.58 59.20 -14.71
C THR A 855 -29.58 58.09 -14.42
N PHE A 856 -29.64 57.50 -13.22
CA PHE A 856 -28.84 56.33 -12.83
C PHE A 856 -29.72 55.08 -12.86
N THR A 857 -29.33 54.07 -13.64
CA THR A 857 -30.10 52.83 -13.78
C THR A 857 -29.28 51.62 -13.40
N VAL A 858 -29.78 50.81 -12.47
CA VAL A 858 -29.25 49.47 -12.18
C VAL A 858 -30.05 48.45 -12.96
N GLY A 859 -29.39 47.74 -13.89
CA GLY A 859 -30.02 46.76 -14.77
C GLY A 859 -30.61 45.54 -14.06
N VAL A 860 -31.44 44.79 -14.77
CA VAL A 860 -32.09 43.56 -14.26
C VAL A 860 -31.02 42.54 -13.85
N ASN A 861 -31.21 41.88 -12.71
CA ASN A 861 -30.25 40.93 -12.12
C ASN A 861 -28.84 41.52 -11.87
N ALA A 862 -28.67 42.85 -11.84
CA ALA A 862 -27.40 43.43 -11.42
C ALA A 862 -27.35 43.57 -9.89
N SER A 863 -26.17 43.48 -9.29
CA SER A 863 -25.91 43.83 -7.88
C SER A 863 -24.78 44.85 -7.74
N LEU A 864 -25.01 45.83 -6.87
CA LEU A 864 -24.01 46.83 -6.45
C LEU A 864 -23.89 46.80 -4.93
N GLU A 865 -22.71 47.05 -4.39
CA GLU A 865 -22.45 47.20 -2.96
C GLU A 865 -21.91 48.59 -2.62
N LEU A 866 -22.49 49.27 -1.63
CA LEU A 866 -21.92 50.51 -1.08
C LEU A 866 -20.85 50.18 -0.04
N SER A 867 -19.69 50.84 -0.12
CA SER A 867 -18.63 50.68 0.88
C SER A 867 -19.03 51.20 2.25
N SER A 868 -18.25 50.89 3.29
CA SER A 868 -18.55 51.18 4.70
C SER A 868 -18.75 52.67 5.02
N THR A 869 -18.25 53.58 4.18
CA THR A 869 -18.43 55.04 4.30
C THR A 869 -19.39 55.61 3.25
N GLY A 870 -19.85 54.79 2.30
CA GLY A 870 -20.58 55.25 1.15
C GLY A 870 -22.00 55.73 1.43
N VAL A 871 -22.46 56.64 0.56
CA VAL A 871 -23.82 57.20 0.57
C VAL A 871 -24.34 57.43 -0.84
N ILE A 872 -25.66 57.35 -0.99
CA ILE A 872 -26.37 57.76 -2.19
C ILE A 872 -26.99 59.12 -1.96
N VAL A 873 -26.68 60.09 -2.82
CA VAL A 873 -27.30 61.42 -2.84
C VAL A 873 -27.94 61.62 -4.21
N ASN A 874 -29.27 61.57 -4.26
CA ASN A 874 -30.01 61.66 -5.53
C ASN A 874 -30.71 63.01 -5.68
N HIS A 875 -30.38 63.77 -6.73
CA HIS A 875 -31.13 64.96 -7.15
C HIS A 875 -31.87 64.76 -8.49
N GLY A 876 -31.62 63.66 -9.20
CA GLY A 876 -32.21 63.35 -10.51
C GLY A 876 -33.11 62.11 -10.45
N THR A 877 -32.93 61.16 -11.36
CA THR A 877 -33.70 59.92 -11.40
C THR A 877 -32.82 58.70 -11.12
N LEU A 878 -33.24 57.83 -10.21
CA LEU A 878 -32.60 56.55 -9.92
C LEU A 878 -33.57 55.38 -10.16
N ASN A 879 -33.22 54.49 -11.08
CA ASN A 879 -34.00 53.30 -11.41
C ASN A 879 -33.28 52.04 -10.91
N ALA A 880 -33.95 51.23 -10.11
CA ALA A 880 -33.43 49.97 -9.60
C ALA A 880 -34.23 48.78 -10.16
N TYR A 881 -33.71 48.16 -11.23
CA TYR A 881 -34.18 46.86 -11.73
C TYR A 881 -33.40 45.69 -11.13
N GLY A 882 -32.20 45.96 -10.57
CA GLY A 882 -31.37 45.04 -9.78
C GLY A 882 -31.25 45.48 -8.32
N TYR A 883 -30.35 44.85 -7.56
CA TYR A 883 -30.19 45.08 -6.13
C TYR A 883 -29.03 46.02 -5.80
N ILE A 884 -29.25 46.90 -4.82
CA ILE A 884 -28.18 47.67 -4.18
C ILE A 884 -28.08 47.24 -2.71
N TYR A 885 -26.93 46.69 -2.35
CA TYR A 885 -26.59 46.25 -1.00
C TYR A 885 -25.82 47.34 -0.27
N CYS A 886 -26.17 47.56 0.98
CA CYS A 886 -25.56 48.59 1.83
C CYS A 886 -25.21 47.96 3.17
N ASN A 887 -23.94 47.58 3.36
CA ASN A 887 -23.47 46.98 4.60
C ASN A 887 -22.54 47.99 5.32
N LYS A 888 -23.16 48.90 6.08
CA LYS A 888 -22.44 50.05 6.65
C LYS A 888 -21.96 49.73 8.06
N THR A 889 -20.71 50.03 8.36
CA THR A 889 -20.12 49.87 9.70
C THR A 889 -19.65 51.19 10.31
N ASP A 890 -19.50 52.26 9.51
CA ASP A 890 -19.16 53.59 10.01
C ASP A 890 -20.39 54.32 10.60
N LYS A 891 -20.40 54.41 11.93
CA LYS A 891 -21.47 55.04 12.73
C LYS A 891 -21.48 56.57 12.66
N SER A 892 -20.50 57.22 12.02
CA SER A 892 -20.39 58.68 11.95
C SER A 892 -21.30 59.34 10.91
N ILE A 893 -21.78 58.58 9.92
CA ILE A 893 -22.63 59.07 8.83
C ILE A 893 -24.08 58.65 9.08
N PRO A 894 -25.03 59.60 9.24
CA PRO A 894 -26.35 59.30 9.77
C PRO A 894 -27.35 58.71 8.75
N TYR A 895 -26.95 58.47 7.49
CA TYR A 895 -27.80 57.89 6.45
C TYR A 895 -27.06 57.08 5.39
N ALA A 896 -27.81 56.22 4.68
CA ALA A 896 -27.35 55.49 3.51
C ALA A 896 -27.86 56.14 2.21
N ILE A 897 -29.11 56.63 2.19
CA ILE A 897 -29.69 57.33 1.05
C ILE A 897 -30.27 58.68 1.49
N ARG A 898 -29.92 59.73 0.76
CA ARG A 898 -30.56 61.04 0.84
C ARG A 898 -31.11 61.43 -0.52
N ASN A 899 -32.44 61.44 -0.62
CA ASN A 899 -33.14 61.61 -1.88
C ASN A 899 -33.83 62.98 -1.97
N TYR A 900 -33.53 63.73 -3.02
CA TYR A 900 -34.18 64.99 -3.43
C TYR A 900 -34.91 64.87 -4.78
N GLY A 901 -34.69 63.78 -5.54
CA GLY A 901 -35.26 63.53 -6.85
C GLY A 901 -36.20 62.31 -6.88
N ASP A 902 -36.22 61.59 -8.00
CA ASP A 902 -37.09 60.43 -8.21
C ASP A 902 -36.33 59.12 -8.02
N ILE A 903 -36.89 58.17 -7.26
CA ILE A 903 -36.41 56.80 -7.13
C ILE A 903 -37.52 55.83 -7.57
N TYR A 904 -37.22 54.96 -8.53
CA TYR A 904 -38.12 53.91 -9.00
C TYR A 904 -37.48 52.54 -8.74
N ILE A 905 -38.04 51.80 -7.78
CA ILE A 905 -37.67 50.40 -7.52
C ILE A 905 -38.68 49.55 -8.28
N VAL A 906 -38.23 48.80 -9.28
CA VAL A 906 -39.12 48.07 -10.19
C VAL A 906 -39.17 46.59 -9.83
N ASP A 907 -38.18 45.81 -10.25
CA ASP A 907 -38.06 44.37 -9.96
C ASP A 907 -36.90 44.04 -9.00
N GLY A 908 -36.02 45.01 -8.75
CA GLY A 908 -34.87 44.90 -7.86
C GLY A 908 -35.19 45.36 -6.43
N GLY A 909 -34.18 45.88 -5.74
CA GLY A 909 -34.36 46.24 -4.34
C GLY A 909 -33.19 46.94 -3.67
N PHE A 910 -33.43 47.39 -2.45
CA PHE A 910 -32.36 47.84 -1.55
C PHE A 910 -32.33 46.95 -0.32
N SER A 911 -31.13 46.49 0.05
CA SER A 911 -30.90 45.71 1.26
C SER A 911 -29.87 46.40 2.14
N PHE A 912 -30.28 46.80 3.34
CA PHE A 912 -29.42 47.51 4.28
C PHE A 912 -29.15 46.65 5.51
N ASN A 913 -27.87 46.42 5.82
CA ASN A 913 -27.43 45.65 6.99
C ASN A 913 -26.59 46.52 7.93
N ASN A 914 -26.61 46.22 9.23
CA ASN A 914 -25.79 46.84 10.30
C ASN A 914 -25.94 48.36 10.45
N GLN A 915 -27.12 48.91 10.17
CA GLN A 915 -27.35 50.37 10.24
C GLN A 915 -27.63 50.85 11.68
N THR A 916 -26.97 51.92 12.10
CA THR A 916 -27.15 52.55 13.43
C THR A 916 -27.95 53.86 13.42
N GLY A 917 -28.34 54.34 12.23
CA GLY A 917 -29.00 55.65 12.01
C GLY A 917 -30.14 55.62 11.00
N SER A 918 -30.49 56.78 10.42
CA SER A 918 -31.62 56.89 9.49
C SER A 918 -31.29 56.39 8.09
N VAL A 919 -31.75 55.19 7.72
CA VAL A 919 -31.33 54.50 6.48
C VAL A 919 -31.68 55.31 5.23
N ILE A 920 -32.95 55.74 5.12
CA ILE A 920 -33.43 56.57 4.00
C ILE A 920 -33.98 57.89 4.51
N ILE A 921 -33.46 59.00 3.98
CA ILE A 921 -34.00 60.34 4.15
C ILE A 921 -34.56 60.79 2.79
N ASN A 922 -35.88 60.79 2.65
CA ASN A 922 -36.56 61.33 1.48
C ASN A 922 -36.93 62.79 1.75
N GLU A 923 -36.20 63.71 1.14
CA GLU A 923 -36.31 65.15 1.37
C GLU A 923 -37.54 65.77 0.68
N LEU A 924 -37.80 67.04 0.99
CA LEU A 924 -38.90 67.78 0.37
C LEU A 924 -38.65 67.92 -1.14
N GLY A 925 -39.57 67.37 -1.95
CA GLY A 925 -39.44 67.29 -3.41
C GLY A 925 -39.01 65.91 -3.92
N GLY A 926 -38.55 65.02 -3.04
CA GLY A 926 -38.21 63.64 -3.38
C GLY A 926 -39.44 62.75 -3.55
N TYR A 927 -39.40 61.90 -4.56
CA TYR A 927 -40.43 60.90 -4.87
C TYR A 927 -39.83 59.51 -4.91
N ILE A 928 -40.43 58.54 -4.20
CA ILE A 928 -40.01 57.13 -4.23
C ILE A 928 -41.20 56.26 -4.60
N GLN A 929 -41.09 55.48 -5.67
CA GLN A 929 -42.04 54.41 -5.99
C GLN A 929 -41.38 53.05 -5.80
N ASN A 930 -41.90 52.26 -4.85
CA ASN A 930 -41.41 50.91 -4.58
C ASN A 930 -42.34 49.83 -5.14
N LYS A 931 -41.91 49.09 -6.15
CA LYS A 931 -42.56 47.87 -6.68
C LYS A 931 -41.70 46.61 -6.48
N GLY A 932 -40.50 46.75 -5.94
CA GLY A 932 -39.55 45.68 -5.65
C GLY A 932 -39.41 45.38 -4.17
N ASP A 933 -38.30 44.77 -3.77
CA ASP A 933 -38.06 44.36 -2.37
C ASP A 933 -37.21 45.41 -1.63
N LEU A 934 -37.75 45.96 -0.53
CA LEU A 934 -37.03 46.91 0.33
C LEU A 934 -36.86 46.28 1.72
N SER A 935 -35.62 45.91 2.07
CA SER A 935 -35.30 45.24 3.33
C SER A 935 -34.25 46.02 4.14
N MET A 936 -34.52 46.21 5.43
CA MET A 936 -33.65 46.95 6.35
C MET A 936 -33.45 46.14 7.63
N TYR A 937 -32.19 45.88 7.99
CA TYR A 937 -31.77 45.22 9.22
C TYR A 937 -30.94 46.19 10.06
N MET A 938 -31.50 46.59 11.19
CA MET A 938 -30.88 47.54 12.13
C MET A 938 -30.30 46.79 13.33
N HIS A 939 -28.99 46.92 13.54
CA HIS A 939 -28.25 46.33 14.65
C HIS A 939 -27.56 47.46 15.44
N GLU A 940 -27.77 47.49 16.76
CA GLU A 940 -27.22 48.49 17.72
C GLU A 940 -27.70 49.96 17.51
N PRO A 941 -28.88 50.34 18.02
CA PRO A 941 -29.46 51.67 17.80
C PRO A 941 -28.67 52.85 18.43
N ASP A 942 -28.41 53.93 17.67
CA ASP A 942 -27.95 55.22 18.22
C ASP A 942 -29.11 55.96 18.90
N PRO A 943 -29.04 56.27 20.21
CA PRO A 943 -30.14 56.90 20.95
C PRO A 943 -30.65 58.24 20.39
N ASN A 944 -29.96 58.87 19.43
CA ASN A 944 -30.36 60.15 18.84
C ASN A 944 -30.90 60.07 17.38
N LEU A 945 -30.80 58.94 16.67
CA LEU A 945 -30.99 58.88 15.20
C LEU A 945 -31.88 57.72 14.66
N ASN A 946 -32.55 56.99 15.56
CA ASN A 946 -33.22 55.70 15.28
C ASN A 946 -34.53 55.77 14.47
N ALA A 947 -34.54 56.13 13.19
CA ALA A 947 -35.72 55.90 12.34
C ALA A 947 -35.29 55.22 11.02
N GLY A 948 -35.86 54.07 10.66
CA GLY A 948 -35.51 53.39 9.41
C GLY A 948 -35.72 54.27 8.17
N ILE A 949 -36.89 54.92 8.07
CA ILE A 949 -37.21 55.86 7.00
C ILE A 949 -37.70 57.19 7.58
N VAL A 950 -37.11 58.30 7.13
CA VAL A 950 -37.59 59.66 7.39
C VAL A 950 -38.09 60.28 6.09
N ASN A 951 -39.38 60.60 6.03
CA ASN A 951 -40.02 61.11 4.82
C ASN A 951 -40.54 62.54 4.99
N TYR A 952 -40.02 63.45 4.17
CA TYR A 952 -40.50 64.81 3.93
C TYR A 952 -41.19 64.96 2.56
N GLY A 953 -41.01 63.99 1.65
CA GLY A 953 -41.55 63.97 0.29
C GLY A 953 -42.70 62.98 0.08
N ILE A 954 -42.75 62.33 -1.08
CA ILE A 954 -43.79 61.37 -1.48
C ILE A 954 -43.18 59.96 -1.57
N ILE A 955 -43.82 58.98 -0.96
CA ILE A 955 -43.50 57.55 -1.11
C ILE A 955 -44.77 56.80 -1.54
N GLU A 956 -44.70 56.10 -2.67
CA GLU A 956 -45.71 55.16 -3.14
C GLU A 956 -45.18 53.73 -3.04
N ASN A 957 -45.73 52.95 -2.12
CA ASN A 957 -45.33 51.58 -1.89
C ASN A 957 -46.34 50.59 -2.47
N HIS A 958 -45.89 49.72 -3.35
CA HIS A 958 -46.69 48.74 -4.10
C HIS A 958 -46.25 47.29 -3.84
N ARG A 959 -45.23 47.06 -3.00
CA ARG A 959 -44.73 45.75 -2.58
C ARG A 959 -44.18 45.85 -1.14
N GLY A 960 -43.83 44.74 -0.49
CA GLY A 960 -43.48 44.73 0.94
C GLY A 960 -42.25 45.58 1.30
N ILE A 961 -42.33 46.29 2.43
CA ILE A 961 -41.18 46.91 3.09
C ILE A 961 -40.94 46.13 4.38
N ASN A 962 -39.77 45.54 4.53
CA ASN A 962 -39.42 44.77 5.72
C ASN A 962 -38.37 45.54 6.53
N ILE A 963 -38.69 45.84 7.78
CA ILE A 963 -37.80 46.57 8.69
C ILE A 963 -37.64 45.76 9.98
N TYR A 964 -36.41 45.32 10.26
CA TYR A 964 -36.05 44.45 11.37
C TYR A 964 -35.08 45.21 12.31
N GLY A 965 -35.31 45.17 13.62
CA GLY A 965 -34.40 45.76 14.62
C GLY A 965 -35.10 46.53 15.74
N GLU A 966 -34.33 47.10 16.68
CA GLU A 966 -34.86 47.89 17.80
C GLU A 966 -34.92 49.39 17.45
N PHE A 967 -36.05 50.05 17.71
CA PHE A 967 -36.29 51.46 17.36
C PHE A 967 -36.62 52.33 18.58
N GLN A 968 -35.97 53.48 18.72
CA GLN A 968 -36.40 54.49 19.71
C GLN A 968 -37.36 55.53 19.14
N ILE A 969 -37.18 55.92 17.87
CA ILE A 969 -38.12 56.76 17.12
C ILE A 969 -38.78 55.80 16.12
N GLY A 970 -40.09 55.91 15.86
CA GLY A 970 -40.80 54.90 15.06
C GLY A 970 -40.09 54.56 13.74
N PRO A 971 -40.16 53.30 13.25
CA PRO A 971 -39.40 52.83 12.08
C PRO A 971 -39.70 53.59 10.78
N LEU A 972 -40.82 54.31 10.74
CA LEU A 972 -41.20 55.25 9.69
C LEU A 972 -41.63 56.59 10.33
N VAL A 973 -40.95 57.67 9.97
CA VAL A 973 -41.26 59.04 10.41
C VAL A 973 -41.78 59.86 9.24
N LEU A 974 -43.06 60.23 9.30
CA LEU A 974 -43.68 61.13 8.33
C LEU A 974 -43.67 62.56 8.85
N LYS A 975 -43.06 63.48 8.10
CA LYS A 975 -42.94 64.90 8.45
C LYS A 975 -44.05 65.71 7.76
N ALA A 976 -44.26 66.95 8.20
CA ALA A 976 -45.35 67.78 7.68
C ALA A 976 -45.28 67.92 6.15
N ASN A 977 -46.43 67.81 5.48
CA ASN A 977 -46.59 67.83 4.02
C ASN A 977 -45.99 66.63 3.25
N SER A 978 -45.53 65.58 3.94
CA SER A 978 -45.15 64.32 3.31
C SER A 978 -46.38 63.46 2.99
N THR A 979 -46.25 62.60 1.98
CA THR A 979 -47.27 61.61 1.61
C THR A 979 -46.65 60.22 1.59
N PHE A 980 -47.32 59.25 2.20
CA PHE A 980 -46.96 57.84 2.13
C PHE A 980 -48.21 57.05 1.78
N THR A 981 -48.21 56.36 0.64
CA THR A 981 -49.35 55.59 0.17
C THR A 981 -48.96 54.13 -0.06
N THR A 982 -49.83 53.22 0.35
CA THR A 982 -49.68 51.78 0.05
C THR A 982 -50.84 51.33 -0.83
N LYS A 983 -50.55 50.71 -1.98
CA LYS A 983 -51.58 50.09 -2.82
C LYS A 983 -51.70 48.61 -2.46
N ALA A 984 -52.81 48.23 -1.83
CA ALA A 984 -53.11 46.84 -1.49
C ALA A 984 -53.64 46.10 -2.73
N THR A 985 -52.79 45.28 -3.35
CA THR A 985 -53.12 44.38 -4.45
C THR A 985 -52.76 42.91 -4.21
N GLY A 986 -52.19 42.52 -3.06
CA GLY A 986 -51.95 41.11 -2.74
C GLY A 986 -51.39 40.82 -1.35
N GLN A 987 -51.07 39.54 -1.10
CA GLN A 987 -50.61 39.00 0.20
C GLN A 987 -49.23 39.54 0.65
N TYR A 988 -48.52 40.25 -0.24
CA TYR A 988 -47.16 40.77 -0.06
C TYR A 988 -47.07 42.30 0.17
N ASP A 989 -48.20 43.02 0.20
CA ASP A 989 -48.24 44.50 0.37
C ASP A 989 -48.31 44.89 1.85
N ARG A 990 -47.31 44.46 2.63
CA ARG A 990 -47.25 44.72 4.08
C ARG A 990 -45.97 45.48 4.43
N ILE A 991 -46.11 46.44 5.34
CA ILE A 991 -44.95 46.90 6.11
C ILE A 991 -44.80 45.90 7.26
N ASN A 992 -43.78 45.06 7.19
CA ASN A 992 -43.48 44.13 8.27
C ASN A 992 -42.42 44.78 9.17
N ILE A 993 -42.83 45.12 10.38
CA ILE A 993 -41.96 45.56 11.46
C ILE A 993 -41.95 44.42 12.48
N SER A 994 -40.77 43.90 12.81
CA SER A 994 -40.65 42.81 13.79
C SER A 994 -39.52 43.05 14.77
N ASN A 995 -39.82 42.72 16.04
CA ASN A 995 -39.21 43.24 17.27
C ASN A 995 -39.39 44.75 17.43
#